data_AF-A0A926BYC8-F1
#
_entry.id   AF-A0A926BYC8-F1
#
_cell.length_a   1.000
_cell.length_b   1.000
_cell.length_c   1.000
_cell.angle_alpha   90.00
_cell.angle_beta   90.00
_cell.angle_gamma   90.00
#
_symmetry.space_group_name_H-M   'P 1'
#
loop_
_entity.id
_entity.type
_entity.pdbx_description
1 polymer ?
#
loop_
_entity_poly.entity_id
_entity_poly.type
_entity_poly.pdbx_seq_one_letter_code
_entity_poly.pdbx_strand_id
1 'polypeptide(L)'
;MPDSAPCYLGMDIGGSHATAALIDAMTGQWLPDSVHRIAIDPQADYATLVSAWTGLLQLVLTARPWSLTQPVGVAVAMPGPFDYDTGVAKLAGLGKFDRLFGANLRLAFRTGLPSLPITFVNDASAFALGCSAGYPGESVVVLTLGTGLGAAFVRNGRLCTDSIEGVPAGGYLYDQPYGDSIIENYLSTRYLVQRFGQLTGRATSGRSINGRATSERKPTNVAELIADADQPMVTTVLAEFGEQLGRFITPHLLRFGADRLILGGGIARTYDRFGDSLTRSLPTNFPVHVEPQTETINMVGAVQHARQIQARLAVPFRKTEQYVMPARKETAPEGYDIYPTVSLPDEQIDVGIDRLVTFVQQHPTVLIDGYVGVLWKPLMDALADGLWQSGDAAEFRDVRAALKSGTDIDQLTSPYLGGDDPIFGHICPLDLTDFFELDRFDLQPDAPANRRVIYGPGAGLVDPDAPVVYVDLPKNELQFRARAGSITNLGQAAPGPAKAMYKRFYFVDWPVLNRHKKALLSRVALLIDGQRPDEPTTMSGEDFRAALDQTTRQAFRVRPWFEPGAWGGQWLNQHIAGLNPDAINYAWSFELIVPENGLVFQSGDALLECSFDWLMFQGNRAVLGEAADRFGDEFPIRFDFLDTIDGGDLSVQCHPRPDYIREHFGEAFTQDETYYILTAQPNAQVYLGFQADVDPTEFTHALRTSFEQKTPIDIQQYVQAHESKPHDLFLIPAGTIHSAGAGNMVLEISATPYIYTFKLYDWLRIDLDGQPRPLNIDRGLANLDFGRQGDVVAQSLLARPVVIHDDSAGRVVHLPTHPEHFYDVHRLEFDEAMTIRTDGQCHVLSLVAGQSVAVETDGGRSIFQYAETFVIPAAVPTYRLTNLGSAPVKVIKAFVKPILVPNP
;
A
#
# COMPACT_ATOMS: atom_id res chain seq x y z
N MET A 1 15.32 -43.14 9.72
CA MET A 1 16.63 -42.56 9.33
C MET A 1 16.88 -41.41 10.29
N PRO A 2 18.10 -41.18 10.80
CA PRO A 2 18.34 -40.00 11.62
C PRO A 2 18.06 -38.77 10.75
N ASP A 3 17.29 -37.82 11.28
CA ASP A 3 16.93 -36.57 10.61
C ASP A 3 18.18 -35.90 10.03
N SER A 4 18.34 -35.97 8.71
CA SER A 4 19.42 -35.26 8.02
C SER A 4 19.22 -33.76 8.24
N ALA A 5 20.26 -33.06 8.68
CA ALA A 5 20.22 -31.62 8.86
C ALA A 5 19.74 -30.92 7.57
N PRO A 6 18.93 -29.84 7.67
CA PRO A 6 18.43 -29.16 6.50
C PRO A 6 19.60 -28.63 5.67
N CYS A 7 19.61 -28.91 4.36
CA CYS A 7 20.62 -28.39 3.45
C CYS A 7 20.05 -27.20 2.66
N TYR A 8 20.90 -26.24 2.30
CA TYR A 8 20.54 -25.10 1.45
C TYR A 8 21.41 -25.09 0.20
N LEU A 9 20.86 -24.56 -0.89
CA LEU A 9 21.61 -24.19 -2.07
C LEU A 9 22.24 -22.80 -1.83
N GLY A 10 23.51 -22.76 -1.45
CA GLY A 10 24.25 -21.52 -1.26
C GLY A 10 24.86 -21.03 -2.57
N MET A 11 24.78 -19.72 -2.83
CA MET A 11 25.45 -19.09 -3.97
C MET A 11 26.10 -17.76 -3.56
N ASP A 12 27.32 -17.53 -4.02
CA ASP A 12 28.05 -16.26 -3.90
C ASP A 12 28.24 -15.68 -5.31
N ILE A 13 27.61 -14.54 -5.58
CA ILE A 13 27.74 -13.81 -6.85
C ILE A 13 28.79 -12.72 -6.68
N GLY A 14 29.97 -12.91 -7.27
CA GLY A 14 31.01 -11.89 -7.36
C GLY A 14 30.98 -11.12 -8.68
N GLY A 15 31.80 -10.07 -8.79
CA GLY A 15 31.88 -9.25 -10.00
C GLY A 15 32.58 -9.91 -11.20
N SER A 16 33.24 -11.07 -11.03
CA SER A 16 33.96 -11.78 -12.11
C SER A 16 33.69 -13.28 -12.15
N HIS A 17 32.99 -13.81 -11.16
CA HIS A 17 32.68 -15.23 -11.03
C HIS A 17 31.48 -15.41 -10.10
N ALA A 18 30.84 -16.57 -10.19
CA ALA A 18 29.87 -17.03 -9.22
C ALA A 18 30.23 -18.45 -8.77
N THR A 19 30.04 -18.73 -7.49
CA THR A 19 30.27 -20.05 -6.87
C THR A 19 28.98 -20.51 -6.21
N ALA A 20 28.62 -21.78 -6.36
CA ALA A 20 27.47 -22.37 -5.69
C ALA A 20 27.79 -23.76 -5.13
N ALA A 21 27.15 -24.13 -4.02
CA ALA A 21 27.31 -25.43 -3.36
C ALA A 21 26.08 -25.79 -2.52
N LEU A 22 25.95 -27.08 -2.15
CA LEU A 22 25.04 -27.49 -1.08
C LEU A 22 25.72 -27.27 0.27
N ILE A 23 25.01 -26.65 1.20
CA ILE A 23 25.54 -26.28 2.52
C ILE A 23 24.64 -26.88 3.60
N ASP A 24 25.25 -27.62 4.51
CA ASP A 24 24.58 -28.11 5.71
C ASP A 24 24.31 -26.93 6.65
N ALA A 25 23.03 -26.68 6.95
CA ALA A 25 22.59 -25.54 7.73
C ALA A 25 23.14 -25.51 9.16
N MET A 26 23.47 -26.68 9.74
CA MET A 26 23.88 -26.82 11.13
C MET A 26 25.39 -26.68 11.30
N THR A 27 26.15 -27.28 10.40
CA THR A 27 27.62 -27.30 10.46
C THR A 27 28.26 -26.17 9.65
N GLY A 28 27.53 -25.58 8.69
CA GLY A 28 28.10 -24.63 7.73
C GLY A 28 29.08 -25.27 6.76
N GLN A 29 29.18 -26.61 6.72
CA GLN A 29 30.07 -27.29 5.80
C GLN A 29 29.40 -27.48 4.44
N TRP A 30 30.21 -27.33 3.39
CA TRP A 30 29.80 -27.68 2.05
C TRP A 30 29.72 -29.21 1.92
N LEU A 31 28.71 -29.71 1.23
CA LEU A 31 28.66 -31.11 0.88
C LEU A 31 29.73 -31.41 -0.18
N PRO A 32 30.56 -32.45 0.01
CA PRO A 32 31.55 -32.87 -0.98
C PRO A 32 30.91 -33.07 -2.36
N ASP A 33 31.66 -32.74 -3.43
CA ASP A 33 31.26 -32.88 -4.83
C ASP A 33 30.04 -32.05 -5.28
N SER A 34 29.56 -31.11 -4.45
CA SER A 34 28.46 -30.19 -4.80
C SER A 34 28.92 -28.80 -5.28
N VAL A 35 30.22 -28.53 -5.23
CA VAL A 35 30.77 -27.17 -5.44
C VAL A 35 31.06 -26.92 -6.91
N HIS A 36 30.48 -25.85 -7.45
CA HIS A 36 30.70 -25.44 -8.82
C HIS A 36 31.00 -23.94 -8.90
N ARG A 37 31.87 -23.56 -9.84
CA ARG A 37 32.28 -22.17 -10.07
C ARG A 37 32.29 -21.88 -11.56
N ILE A 38 31.79 -20.70 -11.92
CA ILE A 38 31.78 -20.18 -13.29
C ILE A 38 32.36 -18.78 -13.34
N ALA A 39 32.95 -18.41 -14.47
CA ALA A 39 33.33 -17.03 -14.76
C ALA A 39 32.09 -16.23 -15.18
N ILE A 40 32.02 -14.96 -14.78
CA ILE A 40 30.93 -14.04 -15.10
C ILE A 40 31.52 -12.78 -15.74
N ASP A 41 30.98 -12.38 -16.88
CA ASP A 41 31.20 -11.04 -17.42
C ASP A 41 30.16 -10.09 -16.81
N PRO A 42 30.54 -9.15 -15.94
CA PRO A 42 29.60 -8.24 -15.30
C PRO A 42 28.96 -7.25 -16.28
N GLN A 43 29.44 -7.17 -17.52
CA GLN A 43 28.87 -6.33 -18.59
C GLN A 43 27.94 -7.11 -19.53
N ALA A 44 27.78 -8.43 -19.31
CA ALA A 44 26.88 -9.25 -20.11
C ALA A 44 25.42 -8.79 -19.98
N ASP A 45 24.61 -9.14 -20.98
CA ASP A 45 23.17 -8.88 -20.95
C ASP A 45 22.44 -9.72 -19.88
N TYR A 46 21.19 -9.34 -19.62
CA TYR A 46 20.33 -10.01 -18.64
C TYR A 46 20.24 -11.53 -18.88
N ALA A 47 19.98 -11.94 -20.12
CA ALA A 47 19.75 -13.34 -20.46
C ALA A 47 20.99 -14.19 -20.20
N THR A 48 22.16 -13.70 -20.56
CA THR A 48 23.45 -14.35 -20.34
C THR A 48 23.74 -14.51 -18.85
N LEU A 49 23.56 -13.44 -18.05
CA LEU A 49 23.79 -13.47 -16.61
C LEU A 49 22.86 -14.43 -15.88
N VAL A 50 21.55 -14.31 -16.12
CA VAL A 50 20.54 -15.15 -15.47
C VAL A 50 20.68 -16.60 -15.90
N SER A 51 20.90 -16.89 -17.18
CA SER A 51 21.13 -18.26 -17.64
C SER A 51 22.37 -18.89 -17.01
N ALA A 52 23.44 -18.11 -16.83
CA ALA A 52 24.66 -18.60 -16.19
C ALA A 52 24.44 -18.93 -14.71
N TRP A 53 23.75 -18.06 -13.96
CA TRP A 53 23.47 -18.29 -12.54
C TRP A 53 22.44 -19.40 -12.31
N THR A 54 21.33 -19.41 -13.05
CA THR A 54 20.33 -20.48 -12.96
C THR A 54 20.92 -21.82 -13.37
N GLY A 55 21.73 -21.86 -14.43
CA GLY A 55 22.44 -23.07 -14.87
C GLY A 55 23.43 -23.58 -13.82
N LEU A 56 24.17 -22.68 -13.15
CA LEU A 56 25.04 -23.03 -12.03
C LEU A 56 24.25 -23.69 -10.89
N LEU A 57 23.11 -23.09 -10.51
CA LEU A 57 22.24 -23.62 -9.46
C LEU A 57 21.69 -25.01 -9.85
N GLN A 58 21.17 -25.17 -11.06
CA GLN A 58 20.70 -26.45 -11.59
C GLN A 58 21.79 -27.53 -11.61
N LEU A 59 23.04 -27.15 -11.88
CA LEU A 59 24.17 -28.07 -11.90
C LEU A 59 24.46 -28.61 -10.49
N VAL A 60 24.39 -27.76 -9.46
CA VAL A 60 24.46 -28.19 -8.05
C VAL A 60 23.26 -29.06 -7.68
N LEU A 61 22.05 -28.73 -8.16
CA LEU A 61 20.84 -29.54 -7.91
C LEU A 61 20.92 -30.92 -8.60
N THR A 62 21.59 -31.04 -9.75
CA THR A 62 21.69 -32.33 -10.46
C THR A 62 22.89 -33.17 -10.02
N ALA A 63 23.79 -32.61 -9.20
CA ALA A 63 24.91 -33.32 -8.62
C ALA A 63 24.44 -34.42 -7.63
N ARG A 64 25.12 -35.59 -7.66
CA ARG A 64 24.81 -36.74 -6.80
C ARG A 64 25.34 -36.49 -5.37
N PRO A 65 24.58 -35.73 -4.56
CA PRO A 65 23.93 -36.35 -3.41
C PRO A 65 22.41 -36.06 -3.30
N TRP A 66 21.75 -35.61 -4.38
CA TRP A 66 20.29 -35.39 -4.40
C TRP A 66 19.42 -36.62 -4.09
N SER A 67 19.98 -37.83 -4.15
CA SER A 67 19.27 -39.05 -3.74
C SER A 67 19.09 -39.18 -2.22
N LEU A 68 19.67 -38.29 -1.40
CA LEU A 68 19.71 -38.44 0.07
C LEU A 68 19.23 -37.21 0.88
N THR A 69 19.25 -35.98 0.36
CA THR A 69 18.77 -34.78 1.08
C THR A 69 18.33 -33.67 0.11
N GLN A 70 17.05 -33.28 0.14
CA GLN A 70 16.51 -32.18 -0.67
C GLN A 70 16.84 -30.83 0.00
N PRO A 71 17.28 -29.81 -0.75
CA PRO A 71 17.51 -28.49 -0.16
C PRO A 71 16.18 -27.86 0.27
N VAL A 72 16.19 -27.15 1.38
CA VAL A 72 15.00 -26.48 1.94
C VAL A 72 14.85 -25.03 1.45
N GLY A 73 15.83 -24.53 0.68
CA GLY A 73 15.84 -23.17 0.15
C GLY A 73 17.13 -22.83 -0.59
N VAL A 74 17.12 -21.68 -1.27
CA VAL A 74 18.26 -21.06 -1.95
C VAL A 74 18.66 -19.81 -1.20
N ALA A 75 19.95 -19.68 -0.90
CA ALA A 75 20.50 -18.53 -0.18
C ALA A 75 21.61 -17.88 -1.01
N VAL A 76 21.42 -16.62 -1.37
CA VAL A 76 22.30 -15.91 -2.30
C VAL A 76 22.98 -14.72 -1.63
N ALA A 77 24.31 -14.70 -1.63
CA ALA A 77 25.10 -13.51 -1.35
C ALA A 77 25.25 -12.68 -2.64
N MET A 78 24.75 -11.45 -2.62
CA MET A 78 24.65 -10.56 -3.79
C MET A 78 25.27 -9.18 -3.48
N PRO A 79 26.06 -8.59 -4.40
CA PRO A 79 26.56 -7.23 -4.26
C PRO A 79 25.44 -6.20 -4.44
N GLY A 80 25.54 -5.11 -3.69
CA GLY A 80 24.61 -3.97 -3.77
C GLY A 80 25.01 -2.90 -4.80
N PRO A 81 24.13 -1.91 -5.05
CA PRO A 81 22.81 -1.71 -4.44
C PRO A 81 21.75 -2.71 -4.92
N PHE A 82 20.99 -3.27 -3.98
CA PHE A 82 20.03 -4.34 -4.26
C PHE A 82 18.90 -4.30 -3.22
N ASP A 83 17.68 -4.63 -3.62
CA ASP A 83 16.55 -4.84 -2.73
C ASP A 83 16.52 -6.30 -2.29
N TYR A 84 17.17 -6.59 -1.16
CA TYR A 84 17.42 -7.97 -0.70
C TYR A 84 16.15 -8.70 -0.25
N ASP A 85 15.10 -7.98 0.12
CA ASP A 85 13.82 -8.56 0.53
C ASP A 85 13.02 -9.05 -0.69
N THR A 86 12.91 -8.21 -1.72
CA THR A 86 12.11 -8.52 -2.90
C THR A 86 12.87 -9.21 -4.02
N GLY A 87 14.20 -9.10 -4.03
CA GLY A 87 15.09 -9.67 -5.06
C GLY A 87 15.36 -8.76 -6.25
N VAL A 88 15.15 -7.44 -6.11
CA VAL A 88 15.23 -6.48 -7.21
C VAL A 88 16.61 -5.80 -7.26
N ALA A 89 17.27 -5.84 -8.40
CA ALA A 89 18.55 -5.18 -8.59
C ALA A 89 18.39 -3.65 -8.74
N LYS A 90 19.17 -2.89 -7.96
CA LYS A 90 19.25 -1.41 -8.00
C LYS A 90 20.62 -0.93 -8.51
N LEU A 91 21.34 -1.81 -9.22
CA LEU A 91 22.67 -1.58 -9.76
C LEU A 91 22.57 -0.72 -11.02
N ALA A 92 23.04 0.54 -10.96
CA ALA A 92 23.06 1.44 -12.11
C ALA A 92 24.26 2.41 -12.06
N GLY A 93 24.95 2.57 -13.19
CA GLY A 93 26.08 3.48 -13.34
C GLY A 93 27.37 3.03 -12.64
N LEU A 94 27.48 1.75 -12.26
CA LEU A 94 28.59 1.21 -11.47
C LEU A 94 29.69 0.56 -12.32
N GLY A 95 29.45 0.36 -13.62
CA GLY A 95 30.36 -0.37 -14.49
C GLY A 95 30.38 -1.88 -14.19
N LYS A 96 29.36 -2.38 -13.49
CA LYS A 96 29.11 -3.81 -13.26
C LYS A 96 27.62 -4.04 -13.07
N PHE A 97 27.07 -5.03 -13.76
CA PHE A 97 25.67 -5.46 -13.67
C PHE A 97 24.61 -4.37 -13.92
N ASP A 98 24.99 -3.27 -14.58
CA ASP A 98 24.10 -2.12 -14.82
C ASP A 98 22.84 -2.49 -15.61
N ARG A 99 22.94 -3.51 -16.48
CA ARG A 99 21.82 -4.05 -17.28
C ARG A 99 20.74 -4.75 -16.46
N LEU A 100 21.01 -5.03 -15.19
CA LEU A 100 20.06 -5.64 -14.26
C LEU A 100 19.22 -4.60 -13.51
N PHE A 101 19.39 -3.29 -13.73
CA PHE A 101 18.58 -2.28 -13.04
C PHE A 101 17.07 -2.54 -13.19
N GLY A 102 16.37 -2.71 -12.06
CA GLY A 102 14.96 -3.05 -12.01
C GLY A 102 14.64 -4.54 -12.19
N ALA A 103 15.59 -5.39 -12.58
CA ALA A 103 15.34 -6.81 -12.75
C ALA A 103 15.12 -7.52 -11.40
N ASN A 104 14.07 -8.33 -11.31
CA ASN A 104 13.81 -9.20 -10.16
C ASN A 104 14.47 -10.57 -10.36
N LEU A 105 15.67 -10.74 -9.81
CA LEU A 105 16.45 -11.98 -9.93
C LEU A 105 15.83 -13.14 -9.14
N ARG A 106 15.10 -12.84 -8.07
CA ARG A 106 14.40 -13.85 -7.28
C ARG A 106 13.32 -14.55 -8.10
N LEU A 107 12.51 -13.78 -8.82
CA LEU A 107 11.49 -14.33 -9.73
C LEU A 107 12.14 -15.03 -10.92
N ALA A 108 13.22 -14.48 -11.46
CA ALA A 108 13.97 -15.12 -12.54
C ALA A 108 14.49 -16.52 -12.13
N PHE A 109 15.10 -16.65 -10.95
CA PHE A 109 15.54 -17.94 -10.41
C PHE A 109 14.35 -18.88 -10.15
N ARG A 110 13.23 -18.34 -9.66
CA ARG A 110 12.01 -19.12 -9.39
C ARG A 110 11.40 -19.73 -10.66
N THR A 111 11.52 -19.07 -11.83
CA THR A 111 11.11 -19.67 -13.11
C THR A 111 12.02 -20.81 -13.59
N GLY A 112 13.24 -20.92 -13.05
CA GLY A 112 14.24 -21.90 -13.49
C GLY A 112 14.54 -23.00 -12.47
N LEU A 113 13.93 -22.98 -11.29
CA LEU A 113 14.22 -23.88 -10.18
C LEU A 113 12.92 -24.43 -9.60
N PRO A 114 12.94 -25.61 -8.94
CA PRO A 114 11.79 -26.08 -8.16
C PRO A 114 11.34 -25.02 -7.15
N SER A 115 10.04 -25.00 -6.81
CA SER A 115 9.47 -24.06 -5.85
C SER A 115 10.12 -24.17 -4.46
N LEU A 116 11.20 -23.42 -4.29
CA LEU A 116 12.00 -23.30 -3.09
C LEU A 116 11.99 -21.85 -2.63
N PRO A 117 12.00 -21.58 -1.31
CA PRO A 117 12.26 -20.23 -0.80
C PRO A 117 13.62 -19.73 -1.27
N ILE A 118 13.68 -18.52 -1.83
CA ILE A 118 14.91 -17.89 -2.29
C ILE A 118 15.12 -16.61 -1.47
N THR A 119 16.25 -16.51 -0.78
CA THR A 119 16.64 -15.32 -0.01
C THR A 119 17.92 -14.71 -0.55
N PHE A 120 18.00 -13.39 -0.46
CA PHE A 120 19.20 -12.63 -0.81
C PHE A 120 19.73 -11.94 0.45
N VAL A 121 21.05 -11.78 0.50
CA VAL A 121 21.73 -10.98 1.50
C VAL A 121 22.89 -10.25 0.86
N ASN A 122 23.25 -9.08 1.39
CA ASN A 122 24.45 -8.38 0.94
C ASN A 122 25.69 -9.26 1.17
N ASP A 123 26.63 -9.29 0.21
CA ASP A 123 27.89 -10.04 0.29
C ASP A 123 28.72 -9.77 1.56
N ALA A 124 28.91 -8.52 1.96
CA ALA A 124 29.62 -8.19 3.20
C ALA A 124 28.84 -8.60 4.46
N SER A 125 27.51 -8.50 4.43
CA SER A 125 26.64 -8.98 5.52
C SER A 125 26.64 -10.50 5.64
N ALA A 126 26.65 -11.21 4.51
CA ALA A 126 26.79 -12.65 4.43
C ALA A 126 28.15 -13.07 5.01
N PHE A 127 29.23 -12.42 4.58
CA PHE A 127 30.55 -12.64 5.13
C PHE A 127 30.57 -12.49 6.66
N ALA A 128 29.95 -11.41 7.16
CA ALA A 128 29.93 -11.12 8.59
C ALA A 128 29.17 -12.15 9.41
N LEU A 129 27.99 -12.57 8.95
CA LEU A 129 27.23 -13.65 9.57
C LEU A 129 28.06 -14.93 9.61
N GLY A 130 28.63 -15.34 8.47
CA GLY A 130 29.45 -16.55 8.38
C GLY A 130 30.63 -16.54 9.34
N CYS A 131 31.37 -15.43 9.42
CA CYS A 131 32.48 -15.27 10.39
C CYS A 131 31.99 -15.33 11.84
N SER A 132 30.87 -14.67 12.15
CA SER A 132 30.36 -14.58 13.52
C SER A 132 30.02 -15.93 14.15
N ALA A 133 29.75 -16.95 13.33
CA ALA A 133 29.48 -18.31 13.79
C ALA A 133 30.68 -18.95 14.52
N GLY A 134 31.91 -18.51 14.22
CA GLY A 134 33.11 -18.93 14.95
C GLY A 134 33.27 -18.26 16.33
N TYR A 135 32.46 -17.25 16.63
CA TYR A 135 32.54 -16.41 17.83
C TYR A 135 31.15 -16.23 18.47
N PRO A 136 30.48 -17.32 18.90
CA PRO A 136 29.14 -17.25 19.43
C PRO A 136 29.08 -16.38 20.70
N GLY A 137 28.17 -15.40 20.71
CA GLY A 137 27.96 -14.50 21.85
C GLY A 137 28.83 -13.24 21.84
N GLU A 138 29.79 -13.11 20.91
CA GLU A 138 30.56 -11.87 20.73
C GLU A 138 29.78 -10.85 19.86
N SER A 139 30.02 -9.56 20.11
CA SER A 139 29.68 -8.46 19.21
C SER A 139 30.85 -8.24 18.25
N VAL A 140 30.63 -8.49 16.96
CA VAL A 140 31.68 -8.50 15.95
C VAL A 140 31.42 -7.42 14.91
N VAL A 141 32.47 -6.67 14.58
CA VAL A 141 32.48 -5.78 13.41
C VAL A 141 33.33 -6.42 12.33
N VAL A 142 32.79 -6.51 11.13
CA VAL A 142 33.44 -7.17 10.00
C VAL A 142 33.64 -6.18 8.88
N LEU A 143 34.85 -6.14 8.32
CA LEU A 143 35.19 -5.32 7.17
C LEU A 143 35.67 -6.20 6.01
N THR A 144 35.10 -5.99 4.82
CA THR A 144 35.59 -6.59 3.57
C THR A 144 36.38 -5.52 2.79
N LEU A 145 37.68 -5.74 2.65
CA LEU A 145 38.63 -4.79 2.06
C LEU A 145 39.06 -5.28 0.67
N GLY A 146 38.66 -4.58 -0.38
CA GLY A 146 38.94 -4.99 -1.77
C GLY A 146 38.96 -3.84 -2.76
N THR A 147 38.15 -3.95 -3.82
CA THR A 147 37.95 -2.84 -4.76
C THR A 147 37.28 -1.64 -4.10
N GLY A 148 36.46 -1.89 -3.07
CA GLY A 148 35.85 -0.90 -2.18
C GLY A 148 35.87 -1.38 -0.72
N LEU A 149 35.03 -0.77 0.10
CA LEU A 149 34.89 -1.07 1.53
C LEU A 149 33.50 -1.67 1.80
N GLY A 150 33.42 -2.92 2.22
CA GLY A 150 32.19 -3.46 2.82
C GLY A 150 32.31 -3.51 4.34
N ALA A 151 31.18 -3.33 5.03
CA ALA A 151 31.11 -3.42 6.48
C ALA A 151 29.79 -4.04 6.91
N ALA A 152 29.83 -4.74 8.04
CA ALA A 152 28.64 -5.21 8.73
C ALA A 152 28.90 -5.39 10.22
N PHE A 153 27.84 -5.25 11.00
CA PHE A 153 27.83 -5.33 12.44
C PHE A 153 26.98 -6.53 12.86
N VAL A 154 27.52 -7.38 13.73
CA VAL A 154 26.84 -8.59 14.20
C VAL A 154 26.88 -8.64 15.72
N ARG A 155 25.74 -8.89 16.34
CA ARG A 155 25.64 -9.16 17.79
C ARG A 155 24.80 -10.39 18.03
N ASN A 156 25.31 -11.32 18.83
CA ASN A 156 24.62 -12.59 19.13
C ASN A 156 24.19 -13.34 17.85
N GLY A 157 25.07 -13.35 16.83
CA GLY A 157 24.83 -14.01 15.55
C GLY A 157 23.76 -13.37 14.67
N ARG A 158 23.30 -12.14 14.98
CA ARG A 158 22.31 -11.40 14.20
C ARG A 158 22.90 -10.13 13.62
N LEU A 159 22.58 -9.83 12.37
CA LEU A 159 22.94 -8.56 11.75
C LEU A 159 22.27 -7.40 12.49
N CYS A 160 23.06 -6.37 12.76
CA CYS A 160 22.62 -5.08 13.25
C CYS A 160 22.54 -4.15 12.04
N THR A 161 21.33 -3.89 11.54
CA THR A 161 21.13 -3.07 10.34
C THR A 161 20.59 -1.68 10.67
N ASP A 162 19.71 -1.52 11.66
CA ASP A 162 19.20 -0.22 12.11
C ASP A 162 18.86 -0.26 13.61
N SER A 163 18.64 0.91 14.23
CA SER A 163 18.14 1.06 15.60
C SER A 163 19.08 0.61 16.74
N ILE A 164 20.39 0.55 16.49
CA ILE A 164 21.40 0.22 17.50
C ILE A 164 22.47 1.32 17.56
N GLU A 165 22.75 1.81 18.77
CA GLU A 165 23.78 2.82 18.99
C GLU A 165 25.14 2.34 18.45
N GLY A 166 25.80 3.20 17.65
CA GLY A 166 27.09 2.91 17.03
C GLY A 166 27.04 2.22 15.66
N VAL A 167 25.85 1.82 15.19
CA VAL A 167 25.64 1.20 13.88
C VAL A 167 25.01 2.23 12.92
N PRO A 168 25.66 2.57 11.79
CA PRO A 168 25.06 3.41 10.75
C PRO A 168 23.84 2.72 10.10
N ALA A 169 23.00 3.49 9.40
CA ALA A 169 21.86 2.94 8.68
C ALA A 169 22.27 1.83 7.69
N GLY A 170 21.56 0.71 7.72
CA GLY A 170 21.90 -0.51 6.98
C GLY A 170 23.19 -1.22 7.41
N GLY A 171 23.90 -0.72 8.43
CA GLY A 171 25.21 -1.22 8.85
C GLY A 171 26.37 -0.86 7.92
N TYR A 172 26.15 0.06 6.97
CA TYR A 172 27.13 0.40 5.93
C TYR A 172 28.15 1.44 6.39
N LEU A 173 29.39 1.32 5.90
CA LEU A 173 30.46 2.29 6.19
C LEU A 173 31.07 2.95 4.95
N TYR A 174 30.80 2.48 3.73
CA TYR A 174 31.55 2.89 2.53
C TYR A 174 31.42 4.38 2.17
N ASP A 175 30.26 4.98 2.44
CA ASP A 175 29.89 6.35 2.09
C ASP A 175 30.14 7.37 3.21
N GLN A 176 30.69 6.93 4.34
CA GLN A 176 30.86 7.79 5.50
C GLN A 176 31.88 8.92 5.21
N PRO A 177 31.58 10.17 5.58
CA PRO A 177 32.51 11.28 5.42
C PRO A 177 33.84 11.03 6.12
N TYR A 178 34.95 11.21 5.40
CA TYR A 178 36.30 11.04 5.94
C TYR A 178 37.30 11.92 5.18
N GLY A 179 38.02 12.78 5.91
CA GLY A 179 38.91 13.77 5.29
C GLY A 179 38.11 14.72 4.40
N ASP A 180 38.55 14.86 3.14
CA ASP A 180 37.93 15.75 2.15
C ASP A 180 36.94 15.00 1.22
N SER A 181 36.62 13.73 1.53
CA SER A 181 35.76 12.88 0.71
C SER A 181 35.01 11.85 1.56
N ILE A 182 34.70 10.68 0.98
CA ILE A 182 34.14 9.51 1.68
C ILE A 182 35.23 8.47 1.96
N ILE A 183 35.03 7.62 2.96
CA ILE A 183 36.03 6.66 3.43
C ILE A 183 36.45 5.62 2.37
N GLU A 184 35.55 5.17 1.49
CA GLU A 184 35.91 4.20 0.43
C GLU A 184 37.04 4.71 -0.47
N ASN A 185 37.14 6.04 -0.65
CA ASN A 185 38.22 6.67 -1.43
C ASN A 185 39.59 6.58 -0.75
N TYR A 186 39.63 6.22 0.53
CA TYR A 186 40.84 5.99 1.32
C TYR A 186 41.05 4.50 1.63
N LEU A 187 39.98 3.72 1.69
CA LEU A 187 40.00 2.29 2.05
C LEU A 187 39.65 1.38 0.86
N SER A 188 40.43 1.48 -0.22
CA SER A 188 40.22 0.68 -1.44
C SER A 188 41.51 0.35 -2.17
N THR A 189 41.45 -0.62 -3.09
CA THR A 189 42.54 -0.93 -4.02
C THR A 189 42.92 0.29 -4.85
N ARG A 190 41.93 1.11 -5.24
CA ARG A 190 42.13 2.35 -5.98
C ARG A 190 43.00 3.33 -5.19
N TYR A 191 42.72 3.50 -3.89
CA TYR A 191 43.53 4.35 -3.02
C TYR A 191 44.98 3.89 -2.97
N LEU A 192 45.22 2.62 -2.62
CA LEU A 192 46.57 2.06 -2.48
C LEU A 192 47.41 2.29 -3.74
N VAL A 193 46.82 1.97 -4.89
CA VAL A 193 47.45 2.12 -6.19
C VAL A 193 47.69 3.61 -6.50
N GLN A 194 46.70 4.49 -6.33
CA GLN A 194 46.83 5.93 -6.57
C GLN A 194 47.87 6.60 -5.67
N ARG A 195 47.86 6.30 -4.37
CA ARG A 195 48.79 6.85 -3.39
C ARG A 195 50.23 6.43 -3.67
N PHE A 196 50.44 5.17 -4.06
CA PHE A 196 51.76 4.69 -4.50
C PHE A 196 52.27 5.46 -5.73
N GLY A 197 51.41 5.67 -6.72
CA GLY A 197 51.76 6.47 -7.91
C GLY A 197 52.12 7.93 -7.58
N GLN A 198 51.43 8.53 -6.60
CA GLN A 198 51.73 9.89 -6.12
C GLN A 198 53.10 9.97 -5.42
N LEU A 199 53.45 8.99 -4.58
CA LEU A 199 54.72 8.97 -3.86
C LEU A 199 55.92 8.67 -4.77
N THR A 200 55.73 7.83 -5.79
CA THR A 200 56.79 7.43 -6.74
C THR A 200 56.89 8.32 -7.97
N GLY A 201 55.87 9.14 -8.25
CA GLY A 201 55.78 9.93 -9.49
C GLY A 201 55.44 9.13 -10.75
N ARG A 202 55.04 7.85 -10.63
CA ARG A 202 54.66 6.97 -11.75
C ARG A 202 53.22 7.27 -12.24
N ALA A 203 53.06 7.54 -13.55
CA ALA A 203 51.78 7.95 -14.17
C ALA A 203 50.93 6.78 -14.71
N THR A 204 49.61 6.99 -14.83
CA THR A 204 48.57 6.01 -15.24
C THR A 204 48.50 5.73 -16.74
N SER A 205 49.03 6.63 -17.57
CA SER A 205 49.27 6.43 -19.00
C SER A 205 50.73 6.83 -19.25
N GLY A 206 51.41 6.25 -20.24
CA GLY A 206 52.86 6.35 -20.46
C GLY A 206 53.50 7.74 -20.69
N ARG A 207 52.97 8.82 -20.11
CA ARG A 207 53.60 10.14 -20.01
C ARG A 207 53.62 10.61 -18.56
N SER A 208 54.84 10.73 -18.04
CA SER A 208 55.16 11.37 -16.75
C SER A 208 54.68 12.82 -16.70
N ILE A 209 54.25 13.26 -15.51
CA ILE A 209 53.90 14.64 -15.16
C ILE A 209 55.10 15.61 -15.35
N ASN A 210 56.33 15.08 -15.43
CA ASN A 210 57.58 15.86 -15.54
C ASN A 210 58.35 15.63 -16.85
N GLY A 211 57.72 15.15 -17.93
CA GLY A 211 58.32 15.13 -19.26
C GLY A 211 59.51 14.16 -19.47
N ARG A 212 59.84 13.29 -18.49
CA ARG A 212 60.78 12.18 -18.66
C ARG A 212 60.01 10.87 -18.81
N ALA A 213 60.26 10.13 -19.88
CA ALA A 213 59.70 8.80 -20.07
C ALA A 213 60.28 7.85 -18.99
N THR A 214 59.48 7.53 -17.98
CA THR A 214 59.74 6.40 -17.08
C THR A 214 59.09 5.17 -17.71
N SER A 215 59.88 4.16 -18.07
CA SER A 215 59.39 2.87 -18.60
C SER A 215 58.68 2.00 -17.55
N GLU A 216 58.59 2.48 -16.31
CA GLU A 216 58.03 1.72 -15.18
C GLU A 216 56.53 1.98 -15.04
N ARG A 217 55.75 0.94 -15.30
CA ARG A 217 54.29 0.94 -15.18
C ARG A 217 53.90 0.89 -13.71
N LYS A 218 52.97 1.76 -13.31
CA LYS A 218 52.32 1.73 -12.00
C LYS A 218 51.55 0.40 -11.79
N PRO A 219 51.55 -0.19 -10.59
CA PRO A 219 50.66 -1.30 -10.24
C PRO A 219 49.19 -1.00 -10.54
N THR A 220 48.41 -1.99 -10.91
CA THR A 220 46.96 -1.84 -11.19
C THR A 220 46.07 -2.51 -10.15
N ASN A 221 46.64 -3.38 -9.33
CA ASN A 221 45.97 -4.10 -8.26
C ASN A 221 46.92 -4.30 -7.07
N VAL A 222 46.40 -4.81 -5.96
CA VAL A 222 47.16 -5.00 -4.71
C VAL A 222 48.29 -6.01 -4.87
N ALA A 223 48.10 -7.09 -5.64
CA ALA A 223 49.13 -8.11 -5.84
C ALA A 223 50.34 -7.54 -6.59
N GLU A 224 50.09 -6.77 -7.65
CA GLU A 224 51.14 -6.03 -8.37
C GLU A 224 51.83 -5.01 -7.47
N LEU A 225 51.08 -4.32 -6.60
CA LEU A 225 51.64 -3.34 -5.68
C LEU A 225 52.60 -3.99 -4.68
N ILE A 226 52.23 -5.13 -4.10
CA ILE A 226 53.11 -5.87 -3.18
C ILE A 226 54.38 -6.36 -3.90
N ALA A 227 54.24 -6.78 -5.16
CA ALA A 227 55.35 -7.30 -5.96
C ALA A 227 56.27 -6.21 -6.54
N ASP A 228 55.96 -4.93 -6.33
CA ASP A 228 56.72 -3.81 -6.90
C ASP A 228 58.15 -3.73 -6.31
N ALA A 229 59.10 -3.26 -7.12
CA ALA A 229 60.51 -3.14 -6.71
C ALA A 229 60.72 -2.06 -5.63
N ASP A 230 59.89 -1.02 -5.57
CA ASP A 230 59.99 0.08 -4.59
C ASP A 230 59.36 -0.29 -3.23
N GLN A 231 59.85 -1.38 -2.63
CA GLN A 231 59.39 -1.91 -1.34
C GLN A 231 59.31 -0.86 -0.20
N PRO A 232 60.20 0.15 -0.08
CA PRO A 232 60.04 1.21 0.91
C PRO A 232 58.74 2.01 0.71
N MET A 233 58.39 2.36 -0.53
CA MET A 233 57.15 3.10 -0.82
C MET A 233 55.92 2.22 -0.66
N VAL A 234 55.98 0.94 -1.05
CA VAL A 234 54.91 -0.03 -0.79
C VAL A 234 54.62 -0.11 0.72
N THR A 235 55.67 -0.22 1.53
CA THR A 235 55.57 -0.25 2.99
C THR A 235 54.94 1.04 3.55
N THR A 236 55.35 2.21 3.04
CA THR A 236 54.75 3.50 3.45
C THR A 236 53.26 3.54 3.14
N VAL A 237 52.84 3.17 1.93
CA VAL A 237 51.43 3.22 1.52
C VAL A 237 50.56 2.26 2.34
N LEU A 238 51.06 1.05 2.60
CA LEU A 238 50.33 0.06 3.42
C LEU A 238 50.28 0.49 4.89
N ALA A 239 51.34 1.10 5.43
CA ALA A 239 51.33 1.64 6.78
C ALA A 239 50.34 2.81 6.93
N GLU A 240 50.31 3.73 5.96
CA GLU A 240 49.33 4.82 5.90
C GLU A 240 47.90 4.26 5.83
N PHE A 241 47.67 3.23 5.02
CA PHE A 241 46.38 2.55 4.92
C PHE A 241 45.95 1.95 6.25
N GLY A 242 46.83 1.21 6.94
CA GLY A 242 46.53 0.61 8.24
C GLY A 242 46.19 1.65 9.31
N GLU A 243 46.94 2.75 9.37
CA GLU A 243 46.69 3.84 10.31
C GLU A 243 45.34 4.54 10.03
N GLN A 244 45.03 4.81 8.76
CA GLN A 244 43.74 5.41 8.37
C GLN A 244 42.56 4.50 8.69
N LEU A 245 42.69 3.21 8.35
CA LEU A 245 41.70 2.18 8.68
C LEU A 245 41.40 2.15 10.18
N GLY A 246 42.45 2.13 11.01
CA GLY A 246 42.29 2.11 12.47
C GLY A 246 41.66 3.38 13.01
N ARG A 247 42.10 4.56 12.56
CA ARG A 247 41.50 5.84 12.95
C ARG A 247 40.01 5.92 12.60
N PHE A 248 39.64 5.41 11.43
CA PHE A 248 38.25 5.40 10.98
C PHE A 248 37.39 4.41 11.78
N ILE A 249 37.86 3.17 11.97
CA ILE A 249 37.02 2.11 12.53
C ILE A 249 36.90 2.18 14.06
N THR A 250 37.91 2.69 14.77
CA THR A 250 37.93 2.74 16.24
C THR A 250 36.69 3.38 16.87
N PRO A 251 36.20 4.56 16.41
CA PRO A 251 34.95 5.13 16.91
C PRO A 251 33.74 4.21 16.77
N HIS A 252 33.64 3.44 15.68
CA HIS A 252 32.55 2.50 15.45
C HIS A 252 32.66 1.28 16.36
N LEU A 253 33.86 0.72 16.53
CA LEU A 253 34.10 -0.40 17.45
C LEU A 253 33.69 -0.04 18.88
N LEU A 254 34.07 1.15 19.35
CA LEU A 254 33.80 1.59 20.71
C LEU A 254 32.30 1.86 20.94
N ARG A 255 31.64 2.58 20.03
CA ARG A 255 30.21 2.90 20.17
C ARG A 255 29.34 1.65 20.07
N PHE A 256 29.70 0.73 19.17
CA PHE A 256 29.00 -0.55 19.06
C PHE A 256 29.33 -1.50 20.22
N GLY A 257 30.35 -1.23 21.04
CA GLY A 257 30.80 -2.18 22.05
C GLY A 257 31.26 -3.50 21.42
N ALA A 258 32.04 -3.41 20.36
CA ALA A 258 32.57 -4.57 19.65
C ALA A 258 33.62 -5.31 20.50
N ASP A 259 33.52 -6.63 20.54
CA ASP A 259 34.51 -7.53 21.15
C ASP A 259 35.65 -7.86 20.17
N ARG A 260 35.39 -7.78 18.85
CA ARG A 260 36.31 -8.21 17.80
C ARG A 260 36.12 -7.46 16.48
N LEU A 261 37.24 -7.25 15.78
CA LEU A 261 37.29 -6.81 14.39
C LEU A 261 37.72 -7.98 13.51
N ILE A 262 36.93 -8.30 12.48
CA ILE A 262 37.27 -9.32 11.48
C ILE A 262 37.50 -8.64 10.13
N LEU A 263 38.61 -8.99 9.48
CA LEU A 263 38.99 -8.47 8.17
C LEU A 263 38.92 -9.59 7.12
N GLY A 264 38.25 -9.31 6.01
CA GLY A 264 38.19 -10.17 4.82
C GLY A 264 38.47 -9.39 3.55
N GLY A 265 38.40 -10.07 2.41
CA GLY A 265 38.63 -9.48 1.09
C GLY A 265 40.09 -9.48 0.64
N GLY A 266 40.31 -9.03 -0.59
CA GLY A 266 41.62 -9.13 -1.27
C GLY A 266 42.75 -8.36 -0.59
N ILE A 267 42.47 -7.18 -0.01
CA ILE A 267 43.47 -6.39 0.73
C ILE A 267 43.81 -7.06 2.07
N ALA A 268 42.84 -7.68 2.74
CA ALA A 268 43.09 -8.30 4.04
C ALA A 268 44.13 -9.44 3.98
N ARG A 269 44.36 -10.04 2.80
CA ARG A 269 45.44 -11.02 2.57
C ARG A 269 46.85 -10.48 2.80
N THR A 270 47.00 -9.16 2.87
CA THR A 270 48.28 -8.47 3.05
C THR A 270 48.40 -7.89 4.47
N TYR A 271 47.64 -8.43 5.42
CA TYR A 271 47.56 -7.94 6.80
C TYR A 271 48.92 -7.94 7.50
N ASP A 272 49.81 -8.86 7.17
CA ASP A 272 51.21 -8.89 7.63
C ASP A 272 51.98 -7.59 7.35
N ARG A 273 51.53 -6.79 6.37
CA ARG A 273 52.18 -5.54 5.96
C ARG A 273 51.58 -4.26 6.56
N PHE A 274 50.32 -4.28 6.99
CA PHE A 274 49.64 -3.10 7.55
C PHE A 274 49.04 -3.31 8.95
N GLY A 275 49.05 -4.55 9.45
CA GLY A 275 48.44 -4.93 10.73
C GLY A 275 49.06 -4.21 11.93
N ASP A 276 50.37 -3.98 11.90
CA ASP A 276 51.07 -3.23 12.98
C ASP A 276 50.64 -1.76 13.04
N SER A 277 50.44 -1.10 11.90
CA SER A 277 49.91 0.26 11.83
C SER A 277 48.44 0.34 12.23
N LEU A 278 47.65 -0.66 11.85
CA LEU A 278 46.25 -0.77 12.26
C LEU A 278 46.15 -0.92 13.78
N THR A 279 46.84 -1.89 14.35
CA THR A 279 46.78 -2.23 15.78
C THR A 279 47.19 -1.04 16.66
N ARG A 280 48.17 -0.23 16.23
CA ARG A 280 48.55 1.02 16.93
C ARG A 280 47.44 2.07 17.00
N SER A 281 46.47 2.01 16.09
CA SER A 281 45.35 2.95 15.98
C SER A 281 44.04 2.40 16.56
N LEU A 282 44.03 1.13 16.99
CA LEU A 282 42.92 0.46 17.66
C LEU A 282 43.01 0.61 19.19
N PRO A 283 41.92 0.33 19.94
CA PRO A 283 41.98 0.24 21.39
C PRO A 283 43.06 -0.76 21.86
N THR A 284 43.64 -0.52 23.03
CA THR A 284 44.70 -1.38 23.58
C THR A 284 44.25 -2.84 23.66
N ASN A 285 45.03 -3.74 23.05
CA ASN A 285 44.76 -5.19 22.97
C ASN A 285 43.44 -5.57 22.28
N PHE A 286 42.93 -4.75 21.36
CA PHE A 286 41.71 -5.08 20.62
C PHE A 286 41.91 -6.29 19.68
N PRO A 287 41.09 -7.36 19.78
CA PRO A 287 41.25 -8.55 18.95
C PRO A 287 40.95 -8.28 17.46
N VAL A 288 41.91 -8.60 16.59
CA VAL A 288 41.75 -8.58 15.13
C VAL A 288 41.94 -9.98 14.57
N HIS A 289 40.99 -10.44 13.75
CA HIS A 289 41.07 -11.71 13.03
C HIS A 289 41.03 -11.45 11.51
N VAL A 290 41.81 -12.22 10.75
CA VAL A 290 41.81 -12.16 9.29
C VAL A 290 41.27 -13.49 8.77
N GLU A 291 40.17 -13.44 8.04
CA GLU A 291 39.51 -14.63 7.48
C GLU A 291 39.85 -14.76 5.98
N PRO A 292 40.69 -15.75 5.59
CA PRO A 292 41.16 -15.91 4.21
C PRO A 292 40.13 -16.54 3.24
N GLN A 293 39.11 -17.24 3.73
CA GLN A 293 38.14 -18.00 2.92
C GLN A 293 36.83 -17.24 2.67
N THR A 294 36.92 -16.05 2.06
CA THR A 294 35.77 -15.15 1.88
C THR A 294 34.57 -15.80 1.15
N GLU A 295 34.79 -16.46 0.00
CA GLU A 295 33.71 -17.07 -0.79
C GLU A 295 32.95 -18.16 0.00
N THR A 296 33.68 -19.00 0.74
CA THR A 296 33.12 -20.05 1.61
C THR A 296 32.25 -19.46 2.69
N ILE A 297 32.78 -18.46 3.38
CA ILE A 297 32.12 -17.83 4.51
C ILE A 297 30.88 -17.03 4.05
N ASN A 298 30.92 -16.39 2.88
CA ASN A 298 29.76 -15.70 2.30
C ASN A 298 28.56 -16.63 2.15
N MET A 299 28.74 -17.79 1.51
CA MET A 299 27.61 -18.69 1.29
C MET A 299 27.08 -19.27 2.61
N VAL A 300 27.96 -19.59 3.57
CA VAL A 300 27.56 -20.04 4.90
C VAL A 300 26.72 -18.97 5.62
N GLY A 301 27.15 -17.71 5.58
CA GLY A 301 26.41 -16.62 6.18
C GLY A 301 25.10 -16.30 5.46
N ALA A 302 25.02 -16.48 4.13
CA ALA A 302 23.77 -16.40 3.39
C ALA A 302 22.77 -17.47 3.86
N VAL A 303 23.24 -18.70 4.09
CA VAL A 303 22.42 -19.78 4.64
C VAL A 303 21.96 -19.47 6.07
N GLN A 304 22.83 -18.92 6.91
CA GLN A 304 22.45 -18.47 8.26
C GLN A 304 21.38 -17.37 8.20
N HIS A 305 21.51 -16.42 7.28
CA HIS A 305 20.50 -15.40 7.05
C HIS A 305 19.15 -16.01 6.64
N ALA A 306 19.15 -16.94 5.69
CA ALA A 306 17.95 -17.64 5.24
C ALA A 306 17.21 -18.33 6.39
N ARG A 307 17.96 -19.04 7.26
CA ARG A 307 17.40 -19.68 8.47
C ARG A 307 16.78 -18.67 9.43
N GLN A 308 17.40 -17.51 9.60
CA GLN A 308 16.90 -16.46 10.50
C GLN A 308 15.63 -15.80 9.97
N ILE A 309 15.49 -15.67 8.64
CA ILE A 309 14.27 -15.17 8.01
C ILE A 309 13.13 -16.19 8.15
N GLN A 310 13.39 -17.47 7.85
CA GLN A 310 12.37 -18.52 7.94
C GLN A 310 11.81 -18.72 9.37
N ALA A 311 12.54 -18.31 10.40
CA ALA A 311 12.10 -18.36 11.79
C ALA A 311 11.20 -17.19 12.22
N ARG A 312 10.94 -16.19 11.36
CA ARG A 312 10.04 -15.07 11.67
C ARG A 312 8.59 -15.47 11.43
N LEU A 313 7.73 -15.29 12.43
CA LEU A 313 6.28 -15.47 12.32
C LEU A 313 5.74 -14.57 11.19
N ALA A 314 4.85 -15.11 10.36
CA ALA A 314 4.15 -14.31 9.37
C ALA A 314 3.32 -13.23 10.09
N VAL A 315 3.62 -11.97 9.81
CA VAL A 315 2.77 -10.85 10.23
C VAL A 315 1.48 -10.96 9.42
N PRO A 316 0.29 -10.88 10.05
CA PRO A 316 -0.96 -10.88 9.30
C PRO A 316 -0.97 -9.72 8.31
N PHE A 317 -1.38 -9.97 7.07
CA PHE A 317 -1.36 -8.94 6.03
C PHE A 317 -2.50 -7.91 6.18
N ARG A 318 -3.47 -8.14 7.07
CA ARG A 318 -4.63 -7.27 7.36
C ARG A 318 -4.84 -7.13 8.86
N LYS A 319 -5.28 -5.95 9.31
CA LYS A 319 -5.70 -5.69 10.69
C LYS A 319 -7.18 -5.30 10.68
N THR A 320 -8.04 -6.30 10.77
CA THR A 320 -9.50 -6.15 10.82
C THR A 320 -10.15 -7.44 11.31
N GLU A 321 -11.33 -7.31 11.87
CA GLU A 321 -12.21 -8.42 12.23
C GLU A 321 -13.14 -8.83 11.07
N GLN A 322 -13.20 -8.03 10.00
CA GLN A 322 -13.99 -8.35 8.81
C GLN A 322 -13.33 -9.43 7.95
N TYR A 323 -14.14 -10.38 7.50
CA TYR A 323 -13.72 -11.42 6.57
C TYR A 323 -13.31 -10.85 5.21
N VAL A 324 -12.33 -11.48 4.56
CA VAL A 324 -12.04 -11.23 3.14
C VAL A 324 -13.22 -11.73 2.33
N MET A 325 -13.65 -10.98 1.31
CA MET A 325 -14.68 -11.47 0.39
C MET A 325 -14.22 -12.79 -0.26
N PRO A 326 -15.03 -13.86 -0.22
CA PRO A 326 -14.66 -15.13 -0.81
C PRO A 326 -14.52 -15.00 -2.33
N ALA A 327 -13.70 -15.85 -2.96
CA ALA A 327 -13.61 -15.91 -4.42
C ALA A 327 -14.88 -16.52 -5.06
N ARG A 328 -15.69 -17.24 -4.26
CA ARG A 328 -16.87 -17.96 -4.71
C ARG A 328 -18.07 -17.75 -3.79
N LYS A 329 -19.26 -17.67 -4.37
CA LYS A 329 -20.55 -17.55 -3.67
C LYS A 329 -21.61 -18.38 -4.41
N GLU A 330 -22.03 -19.48 -3.80
CA GLU A 330 -22.97 -20.43 -4.41
C GLU A 330 -24.42 -19.93 -4.43
N THR A 331 -24.87 -19.24 -3.38
CA THR A 331 -26.25 -18.73 -3.26
C THR A 331 -26.29 -17.35 -2.62
N ALA A 332 -27.30 -16.56 -3.03
CA ALA A 332 -27.63 -15.31 -2.34
C ALA A 332 -28.28 -15.63 -0.97
N PRO A 333 -27.98 -14.84 0.08
CA PRO A 333 -28.65 -15.00 1.37
C PRO A 333 -30.15 -14.67 1.27
N GLU A 334 -30.95 -15.27 2.15
CA GLU A 334 -32.41 -14.97 2.24
C GLU A 334 -32.69 -13.57 2.83
N GLY A 335 -31.69 -12.91 3.42
CA GLY A 335 -31.76 -11.56 4.00
C GLY A 335 -30.67 -10.64 3.45
N TYR A 336 -30.32 -9.59 4.19
CA TYR A 336 -29.33 -8.59 3.79
C TYR A 336 -28.06 -9.26 3.24
N ASP A 337 -27.65 -8.85 2.05
CA ASP A 337 -26.47 -9.36 1.37
C ASP A 337 -25.29 -8.39 1.52
N ILE A 338 -24.26 -8.83 2.25
CA ILE A 338 -23.02 -8.07 2.44
C ILE A 338 -22.08 -8.14 1.23
N TYR A 339 -22.35 -9.03 0.26
CA TYR A 339 -21.61 -9.17 -0.99
C TYR A 339 -22.58 -9.10 -2.17
N PRO A 340 -23.27 -7.97 -2.38
CA PRO A 340 -24.23 -7.84 -3.47
C PRO A 340 -23.51 -7.86 -4.81
N THR A 341 -24.09 -8.53 -5.80
CA THR A 341 -23.44 -8.79 -7.09
C THR A 341 -24.22 -8.23 -8.28
N VAL A 342 -23.49 -7.86 -9.32
CA VAL A 342 -24.01 -7.73 -10.68
C VAL A 342 -23.75 -9.05 -11.41
N SER A 343 -24.82 -9.74 -11.80
CA SER A 343 -24.72 -11.02 -12.51
C SER A 343 -24.25 -10.83 -13.95
N LEU A 344 -23.28 -11.64 -14.35
CA LEU A 344 -22.68 -11.69 -15.67
C LEU A 344 -22.94 -13.06 -16.33
N PRO A 345 -22.77 -13.18 -17.65
CA PRO A 345 -22.68 -14.49 -18.31
C PRO A 345 -21.64 -15.40 -17.64
N ASP A 346 -21.89 -16.71 -17.69
CA ASP A 346 -20.95 -17.71 -17.18
C ASP A 346 -19.59 -17.65 -17.92
N GLU A 347 -18.54 -18.16 -17.26
CA GLU A 347 -17.16 -18.26 -17.79
C GLU A 347 -16.46 -16.91 -18.07
N GLN A 348 -16.95 -15.79 -17.53
CA GLN A 348 -16.27 -14.49 -17.66
C GLN A 348 -15.21 -14.22 -16.57
N ILE A 349 -15.37 -14.84 -15.39
CA ILE A 349 -14.45 -14.72 -14.26
C ILE A 349 -13.73 -16.04 -14.03
N ASP A 350 -12.40 -15.98 -14.03
CA ASP A 350 -11.53 -17.10 -13.65
C ASP A 350 -11.01 -16.94 -12.24
N VAL A 351 -10.87 -18.06 -11.54
CA VAL A 351 -10.31 -18.13 -10.18
C VAL A 351 -8.96 -18.81 -10.25
N GLY A 352 -7.92 -18.18 -9.68
CA GLY A 352 -6.55 -18.67 -9.69
C GLY A 352 -5.64 -17.93 -10.68
N ILE A 353 -4.39 -18.39 -10.76
CA ILE A 353 -3.32 -17.70 -11.51
C ILE A 353 -3.24 -18.09 -12.99
N ASP A 354 -3.89 -19.19 -13.39
CA ASP A 354 -3.68 -19.82 -14.70
C ASP A 354 -4.00 -18.91 -15.89
N ARG A 355 -5.04 -18.06 -15.76
CA ARG A 355 -5.38 -17.07 -16.80
C ARG A 355 -4.28 -16.03 -16.98
N LEU A 356 -3.65 -15.59 -15.89
CA LEU A 356 -2.51 -14.66 -15.95
C LEU A 356 -1.27 -15.34 -16.55
N VAL A 357 -0.98 -16.59 -16.16
CA VAL A 357 0.13 -17.37 -16.74
C VAL A 357 -0.05 -17.49 -18.25
N THR A 358 -1.24 -17.91 -18.69
CA THR A 358 -1.60 -18.04 -20.11
C THR A 358 -1.49 -16.70 -20.83
N PHE A 359 -1.95 -15.62 -20.21
CA PHE A 359 -1.87 -14.27 -20.77
C PHE A 359 -0.41 -13.85 -21.00
N VAL A 360 0.47 -14.06 -20.01
CA VAL A 360 1.92 -13.79 -20.15
C VAL A 360 2.52 -14.68 -21.25
N GLN A 361 2.11 -15.94 -21.35
CA GLN A 361 2.61 -16.85 -22.39
C GLN A 361 2.31 -16.38 -23.82
N GLN A 362 1.22 -15.65 -24.01
CA GLN A 362 0.77 -15.20 -25.34
C GLN A 362 1.41 -13.89 -25.81
N HIS A 363 2.08 -13.16 -24.92
CA HIS A 363 2.57 -11.82 -25.22
C HIS A 363 4.08 -11.70 -24.95
N PRO A 364 4.86 -11.08 -25.86
CA PRO A 364 6.29 -10.94 -25.68
C PRO A 364 6.64 -9.99 -24.51
N THR A 365 5.80 -8.98 -24.27
CA THR A 365 5.90 -8.06 -23.13
C THR A 365 4.52 -7.87 -22.53
N VAL A 366 4.43 -7.92 -21.20
CA VAL A 366 3.21 -7.66 -20.44
C VAL A 366 3.50 -6.64 -19.35
N LEU A 367 2.63 -5.64 -19.23
CA LEU A 367 2.66 -4.67 -18.14
C LEU A 367 1.64 -5.10 -17.09
N ILE A 368 2.08 -5.39 -15.88
CA ILE A 368 1.21 -5.67 -14.73
C ILE A 368 1.21 -4.43 -13.83
N ASP A 369 0.32 -3.50 -14.15
CA ASP A 369 0.09 -2.30 -13.35
C ASP A 369 -0.88 -2.59 -12.20
N GLY A 370 -1.00 -1.69 -11.25
CA GLY A 370 -1.94 -1.85 -10.16
C GLY A 370 -1.96 -0.68 -9.19
N TYR A 371 -2.93 -0.74 -8.29
CA TYR A 371 -3.14 0.31 -7.32
C TYR A 371 -2.17 0.22 -6.12
N VAL A 372 -2.11 1.27 -5.30
CA VAL A 372 -1.39 1.20 -4.01
C VAL A 372 -2.07 0.20 -3.08
N GLY A 373 -1.29 -0.57 -2.32
CA GLY A 373 -1.79 -1.62 -1.45
C GLY A 373 -1.83 -3.03 -2.06
N VAL A 374 -1.53 -3.18 -3.36
CA VAL A 374 -1.35 -4.49 -4.00
C VAL A 374 -0.17 -5.23 -3.35
N LEU A 375 -0.40 -6.49 -2.97
CA LEU A 375 0.65 -7.38 -2.47
C LEU A 375 1.36 -8.05 -3.66
N TRP A 376 2.36 -7.34 -4.19
CA TRP A 376 3.08 -7.76 -5.39
C TRP A 376 3.82 -9.09 -5.24
N LYS A 377 4.43 -9.32 -4.07
CA LYS A 377 5.23 -10.53 -3.84
C LYS A 377 4.44 -11.83 -4.02
N PRO A 378 3.32 -12.09 -3.33
CA PRO A 378 2.56 -13.32 -3.53
C PRO A 378 2.03 -13.49 -4.96
N LEU A 379 1.51 -12.41 -5.57
CA LEU A 379 1.01 -12.46 -6.95
C LEU A 379 2.11 -12.84 -7.96
N MET A 380 3.27 -12.18 -7.87
CA MET A 380 4.40 -12.48 -8.77
C MET A 380 5.04 -13.84 -8.46
N ASP A 381 5.01 -14.28 -7.21
CA ASP A 381 5.48 -15.60 -6.80
C ASP A 381 4.63 -16.72 -7.39
N ALA A 382 3.30 -16.53 -7.42
CA ALA A 382 2.36 -17.45 -8.07
C ALA A 382 2.54 -17.46 -9.59
N LEU A 383 2.71 -16.29 -10.22
CA LEU A 383 2.97 -16.19 -11.65
C LEU A 383 4.28 -16.89 -12.05
N ALA A 384 5.37 -16.66 -11.31
CA ALA A 384 6.65 -17.31 -11.58
C ALA A 384 6.58 -18.83 -11.41
N ASP A 385 5.85 -19.32 -10.40
CA ASP A 385 5.61 -20.76 -10.22
C ASP A 385 4.80 -21.35 -11.36
N GLY A 386 3.74 -20.67 -11.80
CA GLY A 386 2.92 -21.12 -12.93
C GLY A 386 3.73 -21.21 -14.23
N LEU A 387 4.59 -20.21 -14.49
CA LEU A 387 5.52 -20.25 -15.64
C LEU A 387 6.51 -21.42 -15.52
N TRP A 388 7.13 -21.61 -14.35
CA TRP A 388 8.03 -22.75 -14.12
C TRP A 388 7.33 -24.10 -14.38
N GLN A 389 6.11 -24.29 -13.87
CA GLN A 389 5.34 -25.53 -14.07
C GLN A 389 5.01 -25.79 -15.54
N SER A 390 4.82 -24.73 -16.33
CA SER A 390 4.61 -24.82 -17.77
C SER A 390 5.90 -24.99 -18.59
N GLY A 391 7.08 -24.93 -17.96
CA GLY A 391 8.38 -24.98 -18.62
C GLY A 391 8.80 -23.67 -19.29
N ASP A 392 8.14 -22.57 -18.97
CA ASP A 392 8.44 -21.23 -19.47
C ASP A 392 9.27 -20.42 -18.47
N ALA A 393 10.01 -19.44 -19.01
CA ALA A 393 10.72 -18.45 -18.22
C ALA A 393 10.36 -17.04 -18.68
N ALA A 394 10.52 -16.08 -17.79
CA ALA A 394 10.30 -14.67 -18.08
C ALA A 394 11.35 -13.78 -17.39
N GLU A 395 11.68 -12.67 -18.04
CA GLU A 395 12.35 -11.54 -17.42
C GLU A 395 11.32 -10.74 -16.63
N PHE A 396 11.53 -10.60 -15.32
CA PHE A 396 10.70 -9.75 -14.47
C PHE A 396 11.42 -8.45 -14.17
N ARG A 397 10.76 -7.31 -14.42
CA ARG A 397 11.25 -5.99 -14.04
C ARG A 397 10.24 -5.25 -13.16
N ASP A 398 10.72 -4.73 -12.04
CA ASP A 398 9.94 -3.95 -11.10
C ASP A 398 10.10 -2.46 -11.39
N VAL A 399 9.04 -1.82 -11.90
CA VAL A 399 9.09 -0.39 -12.27
C VAL A 399 9.37 0.50 -11.04
N ARG A 400 9.08 0.01 -9.83
CA ARG A 400 9.35 0.76 -8.58
C ARG A 400 10.83 1.03 -8.36
N ALA A 401 11.72 0.30 -9.02
CA ALA A 401 13.15 0.62 -9.02
C ALA A 401 13.47 2.00 -9.61
N ALA A 402 12.59 2.54 -10.47
CA ALA A 402 12.70 3.86 -11.07
C ALA A 402 11.93 4.96 -10.31
N LEU A 403 11.35 4.66 -9.14
CA LEU A 403 10.79 5.70 -8.28
C LEU A 403 11.90 6.64 -7.80
N LYS A 404 11.58 7.92 -7.66
CA LYS A 404 12.41 8.89 -6.95
C LYS A 404 12.66 8.43 -5.53
N SER A 405 13.71 8.97 -4.89
CA SER A 405 14.01 8.59 -3.51
C SER A 405 12.83 8.95 -2.58
N GLY A 406 12.68 8.21 -1.48
CA GLY A 406 11.63 8.50 -0.49
C GLY A 406 11.67 9.95 -0.01
N THR A 407 12.87 10.52 0.15
CA THR A 407 13.07 11.93 0.51
C THR A 407 12.58 12.90 -0.56
N ASP A 408 12.85 12.62 -1.84
CA ASP A 408 12.35 13.48 -2.93
C ASP A 408 10.83 13.38 -3.04
N ILE A 409 10.26 12.18 -2.83
CA ILE A 409 8.80 11.97 -2.82
C ILE A 409 8.16 12.69 -1.63
N ASP A 410 8.78 12.66 -0.45
CA ASP A 410 8.30 13.42 0.71
C ASP A 410 8.32 14.92 0.43
N GLN A 411 9.37 15.44 -0.20
CA GLN A 411 9.44 16.84 -0.62
C GLN A 411 8.35 17.19 -1.64
N LEU A 412 8.10 16.32 -2.63
CA LEU A 412 7.05 16.49 -3.64
C LEU A 412 5.65 16.50 -3.03
N THR A 413 5.41 15.68 -2.01
CA THR A 413 4.06 15.44 -1.47
C THR A 413 3.72 16.28 -0.25
N SER A 414 4.72 16.72 0.52
CA SER A 414 4.53 17.53 1.74
C SER A 414 3.65 18.78 1.59
N PRO A 415 3.66 19.54 0.46
CA PRO A 415 2.80 20.73 0.32
C PRO A 415 1.30 20.42 0.38
N TYR A 416 0.91 19.18 0.09
CA TYR A 416 -0.49 18.75 0.02
C TYR A 416 -0.99 18.11 1.31
N LEU A 417 -0.10 17.92 2.30
CA LEU A 417 -0.42 17.27 3.56
C LEU A 417 -0.81 18.25 4.67
N GLY A 418 -0.99 19.55 4.39
CA GLY A 418 -1.50 20.51 5.38
C GLY A 418 -0.60 20.73 6.61
N GLY A 419 0.69 20.42 6.53
CA GLY A 419 1.65 20.59 7.62
C GLY A 419 1.35 19.70 8.84
N ASP A 420 1.26 20.31 10.02
CA ASP A 420 1.02 19.62 11.30
C ASP A 420 -0.45 19.24 11.54
N ASP A 421 -1.35 19.55 10.60
CA ASP A 421 -2.74 19.13 10.69
C ASP A 421 -2.82 17.58 10.77
N PRO A 422 -3.51 16.99 11.75
CA PRO A 422 -3.55 15.52 11.87
C PRO A 422 -4.51 14.85 10.87
N ILE A 423 -5.40 15.60 10.21
CA ILE A 423 -6.53 15.05 9.44
C ILE A 423 -6.54 15.60 8.01
N PHE A 424 -6.40 16.91 7.82
CA PHE A 424 -6.77 17.58 6.57
C PHE A 424 -5.58 18.03 5.72
N GLY A 425 -5.72 17.90 4.41
CA GLY A 425 -4.76 18.34 3.40
C GLY A 425 -5.46 18.92 2.18
N HIS A 426 -4.76 18.92 1.05
CA HIS A 426 -5.26 19.39 -0.25
C HIS A 426 -5.08 18.30 -1.30
N ILE A 427 -6.02 18.19 -2.25
CA ILE A 427 -5.91 17.22 -3.33
C ILE A 427 -4.68 17.52 -4.20
N CYS A 428 -3.82 16.51 -4.35
CA CYS A 428 -2.57 16.60 -5.09
C CYS A 428 -2.80 16.66 -6.61
N PRO A 429 -2.34 17.70 -7.31
CA PRO A 429 -2.48 17.84 -8.75
C PRO A 429 -1.41 17.08 -9.55
N LEU A 430 -0.39 16.51 -8.92
CA LEU A 430 0.76 15.88 -9.60
C LEU A 430 0.39 14.60 -10.35
N ASP A 431 1.00 14.32 -11.49
CA ASP A 431 0.81 13.05 -12.21
C ASP A 431 1.70 11.93 -11.68
N LEU A 432 1.31 10.67 -11.91
CA LEU A 432 2.09 9.53 -11.43
C LEU A 432 3.54 9.57 -11.98
N THR A 433 3.73 10.10 -13.20
CA THR A 433 5.04 10.32 -13.81
C THR A 433 5.96 11.22 -12.96
N ASP A 434 5.42 12.14 -12.16
CA ASP A 434 6.22 13.02 -11.31
C ASP A 434 6.94 12.27 -10.19
N PHE A 435 6.53 11.03 -9.89
CA PHE A 435 7.15 10.18 -8.86
C PHE A 435 8.30 9.32 -9.40
N PHE A 436 8.56 9.33 -10.71
CA PHE A 436 9.53 8.46 -11.37
C PHE A 436 10.68 9.22 -12.04
N GLU A 437 11.77 8.50 -12.24
CA GLU A 437 12.90 8.84 -13.12
C GLU A 437 12.96 7.79 -14.25
N LEU A 438 11.91 7.74 -15.08
CA LEU A 438 11.73 6.66 -16.08
C LEU A 438 12.86 6.58 -17.11
N ASP A 439 13.58 7.68 -17.38
CA ASP A 439 14.76 7.68 -18.27
C ASP A 439 15.87 6.73 -17.81
N ARG A 440 15.89 6.34 -16.53
CA ARG A 440 16.83 5.37 -15.96
C ARG A 440 16.39 3.92 -16.17
N PHE A 441 15.15 3.70 -16.57
CA PHE A 441 14.56 2.38 -16.75
C PHE A 441 14.66 1.94 -18.21
N ASP A 442 15.91 1.78 -18.69
CA ASP A 442 16.21 1.36 -20.06
C ASP A 442 15.73 -0.09 -20.31
N LEU A 443 14.63 -0.21 -21.05
CA LEU A 443 14.22 -1.47 -21.65
C LEU A 443 15.06 -1.69 -22.91
N GLN A 444 16.19 -2.38 -22.76
CA GLN A 444 17.00 -2.74 -23.93
C GLN A 444 16.10 -3.41 -25.00
N PRO A 445 16.19 -2.98 -26.27
CA PRO A 445 15.28 -3.38 -27.36
C PRO A 445 15.50 -4.81 -27.82
N ASP A 446 16.64 -5.42 -27.46
CA ASP A 446 16.86 -6.84 -27.69
C ASP A 446 15.82 -7.61 -26.88
N ALA A 447 14.82 -8.12 -27.60
CA ALA A 447 13.83 -9.04 -27.05
C ALA A 447 14.60 -10.12 -26.31
N PRO A 448 14.32 -10.39 -25.02
CA PRO A 448 14.89 -11.56 -24.40
C PRO A 448 14.44 -12.76 -25.25
N ALA A 449 15.24 -13.83 -25.30
CA ALA A 449 14.75 -15.11 -25.83
C ALA A 449 13.48 -15.60 -25.09
N ASN A 450 13.16 -14.96 -23.97
CA ASN A 450 12.06 -15.19 -23.04
C ASN A 450 11.10 -13.97 -23.00
N ARG A 451 9.90 -14.17 -22.48
CA ARG A 451 8.90 -13.10 -22.30
C ARG A 451 9.35 -12.08 -21.25
N ARG A 452 8.85 -10.85 -21.33
CA ARG A 452 9.14 -9.77 -20.36
C ARG A 452 7.88 -9.39 -19.59
N VAL A 453 7.96 -9.35 -18.27
CA VAL A 453 6.92 -8.90 -17.36
C VAL A 453 7.42 -7.67 -16.62
N ILE A 454 6.80 -6.52 -16.85
CA ILE A 454 7.09 -5.28 -16.13
C ILE A 454 5.96 -5.06 -15.14
N TYR A 455 6.25 -4.95 -13.85
CA TYR A 455 5.20 -4.90 -12.83
C TYR A 455 5.45 -3.82 -11.78
N GLY A 456 4.37 -3.43 -11.09
CA GLY A 456 4.37 -2.40 -10.06
C GLY A 456 3.44 -1.22 -10.43
N PRO A 457 3.05 -0.38 -9.46
CA PRO A 457 2.25 0.81 -9.73
C PRO A 457 3.01 1.72 -10.70
N GLY A 458 2.42 2.01 -11.86
CA GLY A 458 3.06 2.79 -12.93
C GLY A 458 3.70 1.96 -14.05
N ALA A 459 3.57 0.63 -14.05
CA ALA A 459 4.11 -0.21 -15.14
C ALA A 459 3.56 0.19 -16.52
N GLY A 460 2.31 0.65 -16.58
CA GLY A 460 1.63 1.18 -17.76
C GLY A 460 2.23 2.47 -18.34
N LEU A 461 3.16 3.13 -17.63
CA LEU A 461 3.90 4.30 -18.10
C LEU A 461 5.10 3.94 -19.00
N VAL A 462 5.57 2.70 -18.94
CA VAL A 462 6.86 2.32 -19.53
C VAL A 462 6.76 2.05 -21.03
N ASP A 463 5.71 1.34 -21.45
CA ASP A 463 5.49 0.96 -22.84
C ASP A 463 4.02 1.24 -23.21
N PRO A 464 3.73 2.16 -24.15
CA PRO A 464 2.36 2.48 -24.53
C PRO A 464 1.69 1.37 -25.36
N ASP A 465 2.47 0.53 -26.03
CA ASP A 465 1.98 -0.45 -27.01
C ASP A 465 1.79 -1.85 -26.40
N ALA A 466 2.46 -2.14 -25.28
CA ALA A 466 2.30 -3.40 -24.57
C ALA A 466 0.93 -3.52 -23.87
N PRO A 467 0.35 -4.74 -23.81
CA PRO A 467 -0.92 -4.98 -23.13
C PRO A 467 -0.79 -4.78 -21.61
N VAL A 468 -1.84 -4.22 -21.02
CA VAL A 468 -1.90 -3.93 -19.58
C VAL A 468 -2.79 -4.94 -18.86
N VAL A 469 -2.20 -5.66 -17.93
CA VAL A 469 -2.90 -6.32 -16.83
C VAL A 469 -3.01 -5.31 -15.69
N TYR A 470 -4.21 -5.07 -15.16
CA TYR A 470 -4.39 -4.14 -14.04
C TYR A 470 -4.85 -4.89 -12.79
N VAL A 471 -4.09 -4.76 -11.70
CA VAL A 471 -4.42 -5.32 -10.39
C VAL A 471 -5.12 -4.26 -9.55
N ASP A 472 -6.41 -4.44 -9.33
CA ASP A 472 -7.22 -3.52 -8.55
C ASP A 472 -7.38 -3.97 -7.09
N LEU A 473 -7.69 -3.00 -6.24
CA LEU A 473 -7.92 -3.23 -4.82
C LEU A 473 -8.97 -2.22 -4.30
N PRO A 474 -10.06 -2.67 -3.67
CA PRO A 474 -11.00 -1.75 -3.03
C PRO A 474 -10.33 -1.07 -1.82
N LYS A 475 -10.72 0.18 -1.53
CA LYS A 475 -9.95 1.04 -0.61
C LYS A 475 -10.11 0.62 0.86
N ASN A 476 -11.20 -0.06 1.22
CA ASN A 476 -11.34 -0.69 2.54
C ASN A 476 -10.25 -1.75 2.79
N GLU A 477 -9.97 -2.61 1.80
CA GLU A 477 -8.93 -3.64 1.90
C GLU A 477 -7.53 -3.03 2.01
N LEU A 478 -7.26 -2.00 1.23
CA LEU A 478 -6.04 -1.19 1.34
C LEU A 478 -5.86 -0.66 2.77
N GLN A 479 -6.91 -0.11 3.38
CA GLN A 479 -6.85 0.41 4.75
C GLN A 479 -6.56 -0.68 5.78
N PHE A 480 -7.16 -1.86 5.66
CA PHE A 480 -6.86 -2.99 6.54
C PHE A 480 -5.40 -3.44 6.43
N ARG A 481 -4.83 -3.41 5.23
CA ARG A 481 -3.41 -3.70 4.98
C ARG A 481 -2.49 -2.62 5.56
N ALA A 482 -2.85 -1.35 5.39
CA ALA A 482 -2.10 -0.23 5.98
C ALA A 482 -2.06 -0.31 7.51
N ARG A 483 -3.20 -0.62 8.15
CA ARG A 483 -3.29 -0.82 9.61
C ARG A 483 -2.49 -2.00 10.12
N ALA A 484 -2.22 -3.00 9.28
CA ALA A 484 -1.33 -4.12 9.58
C ALA A 484 0.16 -3.82 9.37
N GLY A 485 0.49 -2.70 8.71
CA GLY A 485 1.86 -2.40 8.29
C GLY A 485 2.36 -3.29 7.15
N SER A 486 1.46 -3.91 6.37
CA SER A 486 1.83 -4.82 5.28
C SER A 486 2.05 -4.12 3.94
N ILE A 487 1.72 -2.83 3.86
CA ILE A 487 1.86 -1.98 2.67
C ILE A 487 2.43 -0.62 3.05
N THR A 488 2.89 0.14 2.05
CA THR A 488 3.42 1.49 2.23
C THR A 488 2.66 2.49 1.35
N ASN A 489 2.78 3.79 1.65
CA ASN A 489 2.40 4.83 0.70
C ASN A 489 3.29 4.76 -0.55
N LEU A 490 2.83 5.30 -1.67
CA LEU A 490 3.55 5.27 -2.95
C LEU A 490 5.00 5.78 -2.77
N GLY A 491 5.99 4.95 -3.14
CA GLY A 491 7.41 5.30 -3.06
C GLY A 491 8.06 5.28 -1.69
N GLN A 492 7.36 4.84 -0.64
CA GLN A 492 7.93 4.72 0.71
C GLN A 492 8.52 3.34 0.97
N ALA A 493 9.67 3.30 1.64
CA ALA A 493 10.41 2.08 1.93
C ALA A 493 9.84 1.29 3.11
N ALA A 494 9.09 1.94 4.01
CA ALA A 494 8.52 1.33 5.20
C ALA A 494 7.12 1.90 5.49
N PRO A 495 6.25 1.14 6.19
CA PRO A 495 4.94 1.64 6.61
C PRO A 495 5.10 2.76 7.64
N GLY A 496 4.27 3.80 7.53
CA GLY A 496 4.14 4.86 8.52
C GLY A 496 3.01 4.60 9.52
N PRO A 497 2.74 5.55 10.43
CA PRO A 497 1.55 5.50 11.29
C PRO A 497 0.26 5.49 10.46
N ALA A 498 -0.68 4.60 10.76
CA ALA A 498 -1.87 4.37 9.94
C ALA A 498 -2.69 5.64 9.63
N LYS A 499 -2.87 6.55 10.60
CA LYS A 499 -3.60 7.82 10.39
C LYS A 499 -2.88 8.74 9.39
N ALA A 500 -1.56 8.85 9.49
CA ALA A 500 -0.75 9.64 8.56
C ALA A 500 -0.75 9.02 7.16
N MET A 501 -0.67 7.68 7.07
CA MET A 501 -0.76 6.96 5.80
C MET A 501 -2.12 7.19 5.13
N TYR A 502 -3.22 7.07 5.87
CA TYR A 502 -4.58 7.33 5.37
C TYR A 502 -4.73 8.75 4.83
N LYS A 503 -4.25 9.75 5.59
CA LYS A 503 -4.24 11.14 5.14
C LYS A 503 -3.50 11.29 3.80
N ARG A 504 -2.30 10.72 3.69
CA ARG A 504 -1.54 10.76 2.44
C ARG A 504 -2.22 9.98 1.31
N PHE A 505 -2.87 8.86 1.60
CA PHE A 505 -3.67 8.14 0.61
C PHE A 505 -4.78 9.02 0.06
N TYR A 506 -5.59 9.64 0.92
CA TYR A 506 -6.73 10.46 0.54
C TYR A 506 -6.33 11.67 -0.32
N PHE A 507 -5.33 12.43 0.12
CA PHE A 507 -4.97 13.70 -0.51
C PHE A 507 -3.94 13.56 -1.64
N VAL A 508 -3.14 12.50 -1.65
CA VAL A 508 -2.02 12.36 -2.58
C VAL A 508 -2.13 11.09 -3.41
N ASP A 509 -1.96 9.92 -2.79
CA ASP A 509 -1.73 8.70 -3.56
C ASP A 509 -2.99 8.29 -4.35
N TRP A 510 -4.19 8.39 -3.78
CA TRP A 510 -5.43 8.04 -4.48
C TRP A 510 -5.75 8.98 -5.63
N PRO A 511 -5.73 10.33 -5.50
CA PRO A 511 -5.94 11.21 -6.65
C PRO A 511 -4.93 10.98 -7.79
N VAL A 512 -3.65 10.80 -7.45
CA VAL A 512 -2.57 10.51 -8.41
C VAL A 512 -2.83 9.21 -9.16
N LEU A 513 -3.11 8.14 -8.42
CA LEU A 513 -3.32 6.81 -9.00
C LEU A 513 -4.66 6.70 -9.71
N ASN A 514 -5.70 7.40 -9.29
CA ASN A 514 -7.00 7.42 -9.97
C ASN A 514 -6.89 8.08 -11.36
N ARG A 515 -6.11 9.16 -11.51
CA ARG A 515 -5.84 9.75 -12.83
C ARG A 515 -5.12 8.79 -13.76
N HIS A 516 -4.09 8.10 -13.26
CA HIS A 516 -3.37 7.05 -14.01
C HIS A 516 -4.29 5.88 -14.38
N LYS A 517 -5.05 5.37 -13.40
CA LYS A 517 -6.05 4.31 -13.56
C LYS A 517 -7.08 4.65 -14.63
N LYS A 518 -7.63 5.87 -14.62
CA LYS A 518 -8.54 6.37 -15.66
C LYS A 518 -7.89 6.39 -17.04
N ALA A 519 -6.65 6.85 -17.14
CA ALA A 519 -5.90 6.87 -18.41
C ALA A 519 -5.64 5.47 -18.98
N LEU A 520 -5.55 4.44 -18.12
CA LEU A 520 -5.34 3.05 -18.51
C LEU A 520 -6.61 2.28 -18.89
N LEU A 521 -7.81 2.77 -18.56
CA LEU A 521 -9.07 2.02 -18.69
C LEU A 521 -9.25 1.31 -20.05
N SER A 522 -8.97 2.02 -21.16
CA SER A 522 -9.11 1.46 -22.51
C SER A 522 -8.01 0.46 -22.88
N ARG A 523 -6.87 0.50 -22.19
CA ARG A 523 -5.69 -0.37 -22.42
C ARG A 523 -5.70 -1.63 -21.56
N VAL A 524 -6.54 -1.70 -20.52
CA VAL A 524 -6.66 -2.89 -19.67
C VAL A 524 -7.13 -4.06 -20.54
N ALA A 525 -6.27 -5.07 -20.68
CA ALA A 525 -6.51 -6.31 -21.40
C ALA A 525 -6.94 -7.44 -20.45
N LEU A 526 -6.52 -7.38 -19.18
CA LEU A 526 -6.95 -8.28 -18.11
C LEU A 526 -7.06 -7.49 -16.80
N LEU A 527 -8.18 -7.63 -16.10
CA LEU A 527 -8.37 -7.11 -14.76
C LEU A 527 -8.14 -8.22 -13.74
N ILE A 528 -7.49 -7.90 -12.62
CA ILE A 528 -7.29 -8.81 -11.48
C ILE A 528 -7.83 -8.14 -10.21
N ASP A 529 -8.68 -8.85 -9.47
CA ASP A 529 -9.01 -8.50 -8.08
C ASP A 529 -7.91 -9.03 -7.15
N GLY A 530 -7.12 -8.12 -6.59
CA GLY A 530 -5.96 -8.40 -5.74
C GLY A 530 -6.27 -8.59 -4.26
N GLN A 531 -7.53 -8.76 -3.86
CA GLN A 531 -7.92 -8.94 -2.46
C GLN A 531 -7.41 -10.24 -1.84
N ARG A 532 -7.31 -11.30 -2.64
CA ARG A 532 -6.96 -12.67 -2.23
C ARG A 532 -5.59 -13.05 -2.79
N PRO A 533 -4.50 -12.94 -2.01
CA PRO A 533 -3.15 -13.19 -2.51
C PRO A 533 -2.94 -14.60 -3.09
N ASP A 534 -3.61 -15.60 -2.50
CA ASP A 534 -3.45 -17.02 -2.86
C ASP A 534 -4.47 -17.47 -3.93
N GLU A 535 -5.54 -16.71 -4.15
CA GLU A 535 -6.65 -17.06 -5.03
C GLU A 535 -7.19 -15.81 -5.74
N PRO A 536 -6.37 -15.17 -6.60
CA PRO A 536 -6.81 -13.99 -7.35
C PRO A 536 -7.92 -14.37 -8.32
N THR A 537 -8.81 -13.43 -8.61
CA THR A 537 -9.85 -13.61 -9.63
C THR A 537 -9.61 -12.64 -10.77
N THR A 538 -9.87 -13.09 -12.00
CA THR A 538 -9.50 -12.35 -13.21
C THR A 538 -10.63 -12.30 -14.23
N MET A 539 -10.67 -11.24 -15.04
CA MET A 539 -11.65 -11.03 -16.11
C MET A 539 -10.97 -10.34 -17.29
N SER A 540 -11.38 -10.64 -18.53
CA SER A 540 -10.84 -9.92 -19.69
C SER A 540 -11.19 -8.44 -19.62
N GLY A 541 -10.35 -7.59 -20.21
CA GLY A 541 -10.65 -6.16 -20.29
C GLY A 541 -11.91 -5.84 -21.09
N GLU A 542 -12.25 -6.66 -22.09
CA GLU A 542 -13.47 -6.51 -22.88
C GLU A 542 -14.71 -6.81 -22.03
N ASP A 543 -14.74 -7.98 -21.38
CA ASP A 543 -15.83 -8.38 -20.48
C ASP A 543 -15.98 -7.38 -19.34
N PHE A 544 -14.86 -6.89 -18.80
CA PHE A 544 -14.88 -5.90 -17.72
C PHE A 544 -15.57 -4.59 -18.14
N ARG A 545 -15.20 -4.02 -19.29
CA ARG A 545 -15.86 -2.81 -19.79
C ARG A 545 -17.32 -3.07 -20.13
N ALA A 546 -17.66 -4.25 -20.66
CA ALA A 546 -19.05 -4.63 -20.91
C ALA A 546 -19.86 -4.78 -19.60
N ALA A 547 -19.26 -5.30 -18.54
CA ALA A 547 -19.86 -5.43 -17.21
C ALA A 547 -20.14 -4.05 -16.58
N LEU A 548 -19.22 -3.08 -16.74
CA LEU A 548 -19.45 -1.69 -16.35
C LEU A 548 -20.63 -1.08 -17.13
N ASP A 549 -20.70 -1.27 -18.45
CA ASP A 549 -21.82 -0.79 -19.27
C ASP A 549 -23.15 -1.44 -18.87
N GLN A 550 -23.16 -2.75 -18.60
CA GLN A 550 -24.34 -3.46 -18.11
C GLN A 550 -24.83 -2.89 -16.78
N THR A 551 -23.91 -2.56 -15.86
CA THR A 551 -24.22 -1.97 -14.55
C THR A 551 -24.97 -0.64 -14.70
N THR A 552 -24.64 0.18 -15.70
CA THR A 552 -25.34 1.47 -15.94
C THR A 552 -26.79 1.32 -16.41
N ARG A 553 -27.26 0.11 -16.72
CA ARG A 553 -28.60 -0.12 -17.31
C ARG A 553 -29.57 -0.82 -16.37
N GLN A 554 -29.17 -1.07 -15.13
CA GLN A 554 -29.98 -1.78 -14.15
C GLN A 554 -29.76 -1.23 -12.73
N ALA A 555 -30.57 -1.71 -11.79
CA ALA A 555 -30.35 -1.43 -10.37
C ALA A 555 -29.09 -2.17 -9.87
N PHE A 556 -28.22 -1.48 -9.14
CA PHE A 556 -27.01 -2.09 -8.58
C PHE A 556 -26.77 -1.64 -7.13
N ARG A 557 -25.95 -2.41 -6.40
CA ARG A 557 -25.39 -2.03 -5.09
C ARG A 557 -23.88 -2.08 -5.16
N VAL A 558 -23.25 -1.27 -4.33
CA VAL A 558 -21.82 -1.39 -4.05
C VAL A 558 -21.61 -2.35 -2.87
N ARG A 559 -20.41 -2.88 -2.70
CA ARG A 559 -20.10 -3.73 -1.54
C ARG A 559 -20.00 -2.87 -0.27
N PRO A 560 -20.91 -3.03 0.70
CA PRO A 560 -20.83 -2.31 1.96
C PRO A 560 -19.65 -2.83 2.80
N TRP A 561 -19.16 -2.01 3.72
CA TRP A 561 -18.23 -2.45 4.77
C TRP A 561 -18.53 -1.74 6.09
N PHE A 562 -18.16 -2.36 7.20
CA PHE A 562 -18.72 -2.06 8.54
C PHE A 562 -17.64 -1.76 9.57
N GLU A 563 -17.56 -0.54 10.08
CA GLU A 563 -16.43 -0.14 10.93
C GLU A 563 -16.87 0.02 12.40
N PRO A 564 -16.16 -0.61 13.35
CA PRO A 564 -16.32 -0.35 14.77
C PRO A 564 -15.99 1.11 15.13
N GLY A 565 -16.56 1.62 16.21
CA GLY A 565 -16.30 2.99 16.62
C GLY A 565 -16.56 3.26 18.10
N ALA A 566 -16.00 4.38 18.59
CA ALA A 566 -16.08 4.76 20.01
C ALA A 566 -17.52 4.93 20.55
N TRP A 567 -18.49 5.11 19.65
CA TRP A 567 -19.90 5.33 19.95
C TRP A 567 -20.81 4.21 19.45
N GLY A 568 -20.24 3.23 18.75
CA GLY A 568 -21.00 2.25 17.96
C GLY A 568 -21.94 1.39 18.80
N GLY A 569 -23.08 1.09 18.20
CA GLY A 569 -24.16 0.29 18.76
C GLY A 569 -24.10 -1.18 18.35
N GLN A 570 -25.23 -1.85 18.52
CA GLN A 570 -25.37 -3.30 18.35
C GLN A 570 -26.43 -3.70 17.32
N TRP A 571 -27.16 -2.74 16.74
CA TRP A 571 -28.23 -3.03 15.79
C TRP A 571 -27.70 -3.75 14.55
N LEU A 572 -26.60 -3.27 13.97
CA LEU A 572 -25.99 -3.88 12.78
C LEU A 572 -25.60 -5.34 13.01
N ASN A 573 -24.94 -5.63 14.14
CA ASN A 573 -24.52 -6.98 14.52
C ASN A 573 -25.71 -7.93 14.70
N GLN A 574 -26.83 -7.42 15.21
CA GLN A 574 -28.04 -8.21 15.48
C GLN A 574 -28.90 -8.46 14.24
N HIS A 575 -28.81 -7.62 13.21
CA HIS A 575 -29.73 -7.63 12.06
C HIS A 575 -29.06 -7.99 10.73
N ILE A 576 -27.74 -7.90 10.60
CA ILE A 576 -27.00 -8.21 9.37
C ILE A 576 -26.20 -9.51 9.54
N ALA A 577 -26.62 -10.54 8.83
CA ALA A 577 -25.90 -11.81 8.79
C ALA A 577 -24.57 -11.68 8.02
N GLY A 578 -23.56 -12.46 8.42
CA GLY A 578 -22.24 -12.48 7.77
C GLY A 578 -21.23 -11.49 8.34
N LEU A 579 -21.66 -10.58 9.23
CA LEU A 579 -20.74 -9.80 10.06
C LEU A 579 -20.03 -10.70 11.07
N ASN A 580 -18.84 -10.28 11.52
CA ASN A 580 -18.14 -10.98 12.58
C ASN A 580 -18.88 -10.72 13.91
N PRO A 581 -19.45 -11.76 14.56
CA PRO A 581 -20.22 -11.60 15.79
C PRO A 581 -19.34 -11.25 17.00
N ASP A 582 -18.03 -11.49 16.91
CA ASP A 582 -17.07 -11.20 17.99
C ASP A 582 -16.60 -9.73 17.98
N ALA A 583 -17.01 -8.95 16.98
CA ALA A 583 -16.69 -7.52 16.93
C ALA A 583 -17.32 -6.77 18.11
N ILE A 584 -16.57 -5.83 18.69
CA ILE A 584 -17.02 -5.09 19.89
C ILE A 584 -18.33 -4.31 19.65
N ASN A 585 -18.45 -3.70 18.48
CA ASN A 585 -19.63 -3.00 17.97
C ASN A 585 -19.47 -2.73 16.47
N TYR A 586 -20.49 -2.13 15.87
CA TYR A 586 -20.36 -1.45 14.59
C TYR A 586 -20.95 -0.06 14.74
N ALA A 587 -20.15 0.97 14.44
CA ALA A 587 -20.62 2.35 14.45
C ALA A 587 -21.14 2.75 13.07
N TRP A 588 -20.43 2.33 12.02
CA TRP A 588 -20.73 2.71 10.65
C TRP A 588 -21.06 1.50 9.77
N SER A 589 -22.06 1.65 8.90
CA SER A 589 -22.14 0.89 7.64
C SER A 589 -21.93 1.84 6.46
N PHE A 590 -20.88 1.61 5.69
CA PHE A 590 -20.57 2.37 4.48
C PHE A 590 -21.37 1.79 3.30
N GLU A 591 -22.68 2.06 3.26
CA GLU A 591 -23.61 1.53 2.25
C GLU A 591 -23.32 2.05 0.85
N LEU A 592 -23.04 3.34 0.71
CA LEU A 592 -22.70 4.00 -0.55
C LEU A 592 -21.80 5.21 -0.30
N ILE A 593 -20.57 4.96 0.14
CA ILE A 593 -19.47 5.94 0.16
C ILE A 593 -18.52 5.55 -0.97
N VAL A 594 -18.95 5.84 -2.19
CA VAL A 594 -18.30 5.43 -3.45
C VAL A 594 -16.78 5.55 -3.47
N PRO A 595 -16.16 6.64 -2.95
CA PRO A 595 -14.71 6.71 -2.89
C PRO A 595 -14.07 5.53 -2.15
N GLU A 596 -14.76 4.82 -1.28
CA GLU A 596 -14.23 3.67 -0.54
C GLU A 596 -14.80 2.30 -0.95
N ASN A 597 -15.96 2.27 -1.59
CA ASN A 597 -16.63 1.02 -1.96
C ASN A 597 -16.16 0.45 -3.31
N GLY A 598 -16.39 -0.86 -3.48
CA GLY A 598 -16.23 -1.58 -4.75
C GLY A 598 -17.56 -2.05 -5.35
N LEU A 599 -17.51 -2.50 -6.60
CA LEU A 599 -18.58 -3.23 -7.28
C LEU A 599 -18.17 -4.69 -7.38
N VAL A 600 -19.09 -5.61 -7.06
CA VAL A 600 -18.83 -7.05 -7.18
C VAL A 600 -19.56 -7.59 -8.40
N PHE A 601 -18.83 -8.24 -9.28
CA PHE A 601 -19.35 -9.01 -10.39
C PHE A 601 -19.40 -10.49 -10.05
N GLN A 602 -20.41 -11.18 -10.57
CA GLN A 602 -20.56 -12.62 -10.41
C GLN A 602 -20.78 -13.31 -11.76
N SER A 603 -19.97 -14.33 -12.05
CA SER A 603 -20.08 -15.19 -13.24
C SER A 603 -20.07 -16.65 -12.76
N GLY A 604 -21.19 -17.35 -12.87
CA GLY A 604 -21.40 -18.61 -12.15
C GLY A 604 -21.31 -18.40 -10.63
N ASP A 605 -20.43 -19.14 -9.97
CA ASP A 605 -20.14 -18.98 -8.53
C ASP A 605 -18.98 -17.99 -8.27
N ALA A 606 -18.20 -17.61 -9.27
CA ALA A 606 -16.99 -16.81 -9.10
C ALA A 606 -17.32 -15.33 -8.90
N LEU A 607 -16.62 -14.69 -7.95
CA LEU A 607 -16.73 -13.26 -7.62
C LEU A 607 -15.48 -12.49 -8.03
N LEU A 608 -15.68 -11.27 -8.52
CA LEU A 608 -14.60 -10.31 -8.78
C LEU A 608 -15.04 -8.93 -8.32
N GLU A 609 -14.28 -8.28 -7.44
CA GLU A 609 -14.51 -6.90 -7.05
C GLU A 609 -13.55 -5.93 -7.74
N CYS A 610 -14.08 -4.81 -8.21
CA CYS A 610 -13.29 -3.66 -8.66
C CYS A 610 -13.69 -2.41 -7.86
N SER A 611 -12.82 -1.40 -7.78
CA SER A 611 -13.23 -0.14 -7.14
C SER A 611 -14.34 0.55 -7.95
N PHE A 612 -15.23 1.27 -7.27
CA PHE A 612 -16.33 1.97 -7.93
C PHE A 612 -15.87 3.03 -8.93
N ASP A 613 -14.67 3.59 -8.74
CA ASP A 613 -14.11 4.64 -9.59
C ASP A 613 -14.16 4.24 -11.09
N TRP A 614 -14.00 2.95 -11.42
CA TRP A 614 -14.09 2.45 -12.80
C TRP A 614 -15.43 2.73 -13.48
N LEU A 615 -16.55 2.55 -12.78
CA LEU A 615 -17.88 2.81 -13.31
C LEU A 615 -18.05 4.28 -13.65
N MET A 616 -17.52 5.16 -12.80
CA MET A 616 -17.55 6.60 -13.03
C MET A 616 -16.62 7.01 -14.18
N PHE A 617 -15.42 6.46 -14.25
CA PHE A 617 -14.47 6.76 -15.33
C PHE A 617 -15.02 6.38 -16.72
N GLN A 618 -15.75 5.27 -16.83
CA GLN A 618 -16.35 4.84 -18.09
C GLN A 618 -17.69 5.51 -18.38
N GLY A 619 -18.54 5.63 -17.37
CA GLY A 619 -19.98 5.81 -17.54
C GLY A 619 -20.61 6.93 -16.72
N ASN A 620 -19.85 7.92 -16.22
CA ASN A 620 -20.39 8.97 -15.33
C ASN A 620 -21.71 9.59 -15.81
N ARG A 621 -21.87 9.89 -17.10
CA ARG A 621 -23.10 10.48 -17.66
C ARG A 621 -24.25 9.49 -17.72
N ALA A 622 -23.97 8.20 -17.96
CA ALA A 622 -25.00 7.16 -17.89
C ALA A 622 -25.48 6.95 -16.45
N VAL A 623 -24.58 7.10 -15.46
CA VAL A 623 -24.91 7.00 -14.04
C VAL A 623 -25.64 8.24 -13.55
N LEU A 624 -25.04 9.42 -13.70
CA LEU A 624 -25.49 10.68 -13.09
C LEU A 624 -26.49 11.48 -13.92
N GLY A 625 -26.56 11.25 -15.23
CA GLY A 625 -27.40 12.04 -16.13
C GLY A 625 -26.93 13.49 -16.22
N GLU A 626 -27.85 14.44 -16.04
CA GLU A 626 -27.54 15.88 -16.09
C GLU A 626 -26.58 16.32 -14.98
N ALA A 627 -26.58 15.62 -13.84
CA ALA A 627 -25.68 15.93 -12.72
C ALA A 627 -24.19 15.69 -13.07
N ALA A 628 -23.88 14.92 -14.13
CA ALA A 628 -22.51 14.68 -14.57
C ALA A 628 -21.77 15.97 -14.92
N ASP A 629 -22.46 17.00 -15.43
CA ASP A 629 -21.83 18.28 -15.77
C ASP A 629 -21.34 19.05 -14.53
N ARG A 630 -21.97 18.80 -13.37
CA ARG A 630 -21.61 19.42 -12.09
C ARG A 630 -20.52 18.65 -11.35
N PHE A 631 -20.56 17.31 -11.38
CA PHE A 631 -19.74 16.46 -10.50
C PHE A 631 -18.66 15.64 -11.23
N GLY A 632 -18.70 15.58 -12.56
CA GLY A 632 -17.72 14.79 -13.33
C GLY A 632 -17.74 13.32 -12.93
N ASP A 633 -16.60 12.81 -12.45
CA ASP A 633 -16.45 11.41 -12.00
C ASP A 633 -16.78 11.23 -10.51
N GLU A 634 -17.10 12.30 -9.78
CA GLU A 634 -17.46 12.21 -8.37
C GLU A 634 -18.93 11.82 -8.21
N PHE A 635 -19.20 10.79 -7.41
CA PHE A 635 -20.56 10.39 -7.09
C PHE A 635 -21.11 11.27 -5.94
N PRO A 636 -22.17 12.06 -6.15
CA PRO A 636 -22.44 13.22 -5.30
C PRO A 636 -23.18 12.90 -3.99
N ILE A 637 -24.00 11.85 -3.95
CA ILE A 637 -24.84 11.50 -2.81
C ILE A 637 -24.30 10.23 -2.17
N ARG A 638 -24.07 10.26 -0.86
CA ARG A 638 -23.72 9.07 -0.08
C ARG A 638 -24.82 8.67 0.88
N PHE A 639 -24.87 7.38 1.17
CA PHE A 639 -25.71 6.77 2.19
C PHE A 639 -24.80 6.00 3.13
N ASP A 640 -24.99 6.19 4.43
CA ASP A 640 -24.33 5.42 5.46
C ASP A 640 -25.26 5.22 6.65
N PHE A 641 -25.08 4.12 7.37
CA PHE A 641 -25.78 3.91 8.62
C PHE A 641 -24.91 4.28 9.81
N LEU A 642 -25.47 5.08 10.71
CA LEU A 642 -24.90 5.38 12.02
C LEU A 642 -25.70 4.63 13.07
N ASP A 643 -25.08 3.64 13.69
CA ASP A 643 -25.68 2.81 14.73
C ASP A 643 -25.28 3.30 16.12
N THR A 644 -26.22 3.93 16.82
CA THR A 644 -26.07 4.34 18.23
C THR A 644 -26.99 3.53 19.16
N ILE A 645 -27.65 2.47 18.65
CA ILE A 645 -28.54 1.61 19.45
C ILE A 645 -27.72 0.77 20.42
N ASP A 646 -28.00 0.92 21.71
CA ASP A 646 -27.17 0.36 22.80
C ASP A 646 -25.70 0.84 22.75
N GLY A 647 -25.46 1.96 22.07
CA GLY A 647 -24.18 2.66 21.98
C GLY A 647 -24.20 4.00 22.74
N GLY A 648 -23.53 5.02 22.21
CA GLY A 648 -23.51 6.36 22.79
C GLY A 648 -23.75 7.46 21.76
N ASP A 649 -23.88 8.70 22.22
CA ASP A 649 -24.14 9.87 21.36
C ASP A 649 -23.03 10.07 20.33
N LEU A 650 -23.33 10.47 19.09
CA LEU A 650 -22.28 10.91 18.16
C LEU A 650 -21.61 12.20 18.69
N SER A 651 -20.39 12.50 18.23
CA SER A 651 -19.76 13.79 18.56
C SER A 651 -20.66 14.96 18.17
N VAL A 652 -20.69 16.00 19.00
CA VAL A 652 -21.26 17.29 18.66
C VAL A 652 -20.35 17.96 17.63
N GLN A 653 -20.88 18.27 16.46
CA GLN A 653 -20.07 18.62 15.31
C GLN A 653 -20.79 19.59 14.36
N CYS A 654 -20.04 20.09 13.38
CA CYS A 654 -20.58 20.78 12.20
C CYS A 654 -19.72 20.47 10.96
N HIS A 655 -20.26 20.80 9.78
CA HIS A 655 -19.55 20.72 8.50
C HIS A 655 -19.14 22.11 8.00
N PRO A 656 -18.02 22.23 7.27
CA PRO A 656 -17.57 23.50 6.72
C PRO A 656 -18.60 24.10 5.76
N ARG A 657 -18.75 25.43 5.77
CA ARG A 657 -19.58 26.13 4.79
C ARG A 657 -18.90 26.16 3.41
N PRO A 658 -19.65 26.33 2.31
CA PRO A 658 -19.11 26.29 0.95
C PRO A 658 -17.90 27.21 0.70
N ASP A 659 -17.89 28.41 1.27
CA ASP A 659 -16.75 29.33 1.09
C ASP A 659 -15.52 28.88 1.89
N TYR A 660 -15.73 28.35 3.10
CA TYR A 660 -14.65 27.84 3.94
C TYR A 660 -13.99 26.60 3.31
N ILE A 661 -14.78 25.65 2.80
CA ILE A 661 -14.20 24.43 2.20
C ILE A 661 -13.37 24.77 0.95
N ARG A 662 -13.84 25.73 0.15
CA ARG A 662 -13.15 26.20 -1.05
C ARG A 662 -11.87 26.94 -0.72
N GLU A 663 -11.91 27.87 0.23
CA GLU A 663 -10.75 28.68 0.62
C GLU A 663 -9.68 27.85 1.33
N HIS A 664 -10.08 26.97 2.25
CA HIS A 664 -9.15 26.27 3.13
C HIS A 664 -8.75 24.87 2.67
N PHE A 665 -9.51 24.22 1.79
CA PHE A 665 -9.20 22.86 1.32
C PHE A 665 -9.19 22.73 -0.21
N GLY A 666 -9.78 23.68 -0.94
CA GLY A 666 -9.80 23.67 -2.41
C GLY A 666 -10.90 22.80 -3.01
N GLU A 667 -11.83 22.31 -2.19
CA GLU A 667 -12.95 21.47 -2.65
C GLU A 667 -14.01 22.28 -3.38
N ALA A 668 -14.65 21.65 -4.37
CA ALA A 668 -15.65 22.30 -5.22
C ALA A 668 -17.01 22.46 -4.53
N PHE A 669 -17.31 21.60 -3.56
CA PHE A 669 -18.55 21.61 -2.79
C PHE A 669 -18.32 21.02 -1.40
N THR A 670 -19.31 21.16 -0.51
CA THR A 670 -19.18 20.80 0.91
C THR A 670 -20.06 19.62 1.29
N GLN A 671 -19.81 19.09 2.48
CA GLN A 671 -20.68 18.12 3.13
C GLN A 671 -21.95 18.81 3.65
N ASP A 672 -23.06 18.47 3.03
CA ASP A 672 -24.42 18.75 3.49
C ASP A 672 -25.09 17.41 3.81
N GLU A 673 -25.80 17.31 4.93
CA GLU A 673 -26.38 16.02 5.34
C GLU A 673 -27.81 16.11 5.86
N THR A 674 -28.42 14.94 6.00
CA THR A 674 -29.71 14.74 6.65
C THR A 674 -29.66 13.44 7.46
N TYR A 675 -30.37 13.41 8.59
CA TYR A 675 -30.60 12.19 9.35
C TYR A 675 -32.00 11.68 9.10
N TYR A 676 -32.10 10.58 8.35
CA TYR A 676 -33.32 9.81 8.26
C TYR A 676 -33.30 8.73 9.33
N ILE A 677 -34.28 8.73 10.23
CA ILE A 677 -34.32 7.76 11.32
C ILE A 677 -34.88 6.44 10.78
N LEU A 678 -34.02 5.43 10.58
CA LEU A 678 -34.47 4.09 10.17
C LEU A 678 -35.32 3.49 11.28
N THR A 679 -34.77 3.46 12.49
CA THR A 679 -35.45 3.05 13.72
C THR A 679 -34.83 3.77 14.93
N ALA A 680 -35.58 3.83 16.03
CA ALA A 680 -35.18 4.53 17.25
C ALA A 680 -35.74 3.82 18.49
N GLN A 681 -34.93 3.80 19.56
CA GLN A 681 -35.37 3.41 20.90
C GLN A 681 -36.31 4.47 21.50
N PRO A 682 -37.14 4.12 22.50
CA PRO A 682 -37.97 5.11 23.21
C PRO A 682 -37.12 6.25 23.79
N ASN A 683 -37.55 7.49 23.55
CA ASN A 683 -36.86 8.73 23.98
C ASN A 683 -35.50 8.99 23.29
N ALA A 684 -35.18 8.31 22.20
CA ALA A 684 -34.03 8.68 21.38
C ALA A 684 -34.18 10.13 20.87
N GLN A 685 -33.06 10.81 20.69
CA GLN A 685 -33.03 12.22 20.31
C GLN A 685 -32.00 12.50 19.22
N VAL A 686 -32.21 13.60 18.51
CA VAL A 686 -31.21 14.26 17.67
C VAL A 686 -30.94 15.65 18.25
N TYR A 687 -29.67 15.95 18.52
CA TYR A 687 -29.22 17.29 18.90
C TYR A 687 -29.09 18.11 17.62
N LEU A 688 -29.82 19.22 17.50
CA LEU A 688 -29.87 20.00 16.26
C LEU A 688 -30.22 21.46 16.50
N GLY A 689 -29.32 22.35 16.08
CA GLY A 689 -29.52 23.80 16.19
C GLY A 689 -29.40 24.32 17.63
N PHE A 690 -29.20 25.62 17.76
CA PHE A 690 -28.93 26.24 19.07
C PHE A 690 -30.21 26.60 19.84
N GLN A 691 -30.09 26.71 21.16
CA GLN A 691 -31.12 27.31 22.01
C GLN A 691 -31.36 28.78 21.61
N ALA A 692 -32.57 29.30 21.85
CA ALA A 692 -33.03 30.60 21.32
C ALA A 692 -32.14 31.81 21.67
N ASP A 693 -31.49 31.79 22.83
CA ASP A 693 -30.66 32.87 23.35
C ASP A 693 -29.20 32.40 23.55
N VAL A 694 -28.69 31.52 22.67
CA VAL A 694 -27.30 31.05 22.80
C VAL A 694 -26.31 32.22 22.71
N ASP A 695 -25.38 32.33 23.67
CA ASP A 695 -24.25 33.23 23.57
C ASP A 695 -23.06 32.49 22.93
N PRO A 696 -22.61 32.85 21.71
CA PRO A 696 -21.44 32.25 21.08
C PRO A 696 -20.18 32.30 21.94
N THR A 697 -20.03 33.34 22.77
CA THR A 697 -18.89 33.54 23.67
C THR A 697 -18.92 32.53 24.82
N GLU A 698 -20.08 32.33 25.44
CA GLU A 698 -20.26 31.34 26.51
C GLU A 698 -20.06 29.92 25.99
N PHE A 699 -20.66 29.59 24.83
CA PHE A 699 -20.47 28.29 24.19
C PHE A 699 -18.99 28.03 23.84
N THR A 700 -18.29 29.03 23.29
CA THR A 700 -16.85 28.94 23.02
C THR A 700 -16.06 28.69 24.29
N HIS A 701 -16.38 29.39 25.37
CA HIS A 701 -15.73 29.21 26.66
C HIS A 701 -15.97 27.81 27.23
N ALA A 702 -17.20 27.28 27.13
CA ALA A 702 -17.54 25.94 27.57
C ALA A 702 -16.76 24.86 26.81
N LEU A 703 -16.68 24.97 25.48
CA LEU A 703 -15.90 24.04 24.64
C LEU A 703 -14.42 24.03 25.01
N ARG A 704 -13.80 25.21 25.14
CA ARG A 704 -12.38 25.33 25.49
C ARG A 704 -12.08 24.84 26.89
N THR A 705 -12.92 25.21 27.86
CA THR A 705 -12.79 24.75 29.24
C THR A 705 -12.92 23.23 29.32
N SER A 706 -13.89 22.64 28.61
CA SER A 706 -14.06 21.19 28.52
C SER A 706 -12.82 20.50 27.97
N PHE A 707 -12.27 21.03 26.88
CA PHE A 707 -11.08 20.48 26.25
C PHE A 707 -9.83 20.57 27.15
N GLU A 708 -9.59 21.73 27.76
CA GLU A 708 -8.40 21.99 28.59
C GLU A 708 -8.47 21.29 29.95
N GLN A 709 -9.65 21.33 30.60
CA GLN A 709 -9.84 20.86 31.97
C GLN A 709 -10.46 19.46 32.05
N LYS A 710 -10.84 18.86 30.90
CA LYS A 710 -11.51 17.56 30.83
C LYS A 710 -12.82 17.55 31.63
N THR A 711 -13.57 18.63 31.57
CA THR A 711 -14.86 18.80 32.26
C THR A 711 -16.01 18.56 31.28
N PRO A 712 -17.06 17.80 31.67
CA PRO A 712 -18.17 17.53 30.77
C PRO A 712 -18.99 18.80 30.52
N ILE A 713 -19.62 18.88 29.34
CA ILE A 713 -20.55 19.94 28.97
C ILE A 713 -21.96 19.35 29.01
N ASP A 714 -22.86 20.03 29.72
CA ASP A 714 -24.30 19.81 29.54
C ASP A 714 -24.73 20.47 28.24
N ILE A 715 -24.61 19.73 27.12
CA ILE A 715 -24.77 20.31 25.79
C ILE A 715 -26.17 20.90 25.56
N GLN A 716 -27.19 20.40 26.27
CA GLN A 716 -28.58 20.84 26.09
C GLN A 716 -28.81 22.29 26.56
N GLN A 717 -27.88 22.86 27.33
CA GLN A 717 -27.85 24.29 27.64
C GLN A 717 -27.62 25.15 26.40
N TYR A 718 -26.96 24.61 25.37
CA TYR A 718 -26.57 25.33 24.17
C TYR A 718 -27.27 24.83 22.90
N VAL A 719 -27.52 23.52 22.80
CA VAL A 719 -28.05 22.85 21.61
C VAL A 719 -29.43 22.25 21.93
N GLN A 720 -30.39 22.40 21.02
CA GLN A 720 -31.72 21.82 21.18
C GLN A 720 -31.68 20.30 20.98
N ALA A 721 -32.48 19.57 21.74
CA ALA A 721 -32.68 18.14 21.59
C ALA A 721 -34.11 17.85 21.09
N HIS A 722 -34.22 17.15 19.97
CA HIS A 722 -35.50 16.81 19.34
C HIS A 722 -35.75 15.32 19.44
N GLU A 723 -36.95 14.92 19.85
CA GLU A 723 -37.36 13.52 19.85
C GLU A 723 -37.26 12.94 18.43
N SER A 724 -36.60 11.79 18.28
CA SER A 724 -36.50 11.08 17.01
C SER A 724 -37.47 9.91 16.94
N LYS A 725 -38.26 9.84 15.85
CA LYS A 725 -39.17 8.72 15.57
C LYS A 725 -38.79 8.04 14.26
N PRO A 726 -39.08 6.74 14.12
CA PRO A 726 -38.90 6.06 12.85
C PRO A 726 -39.54 6.84 11.70
N HIS A 727 -38.73 7.08 10.68
CA HIS A 727 -39.05 7.78 9.44
C HIS A 727 -39.16 9.31 9.53
N ASP A 728 -38.71 9.93 10.61
CA ASP A 728 -38.42 11.36 10.66
C ASP A 728 -37.18 11.68 9.79
N LEU A 729 -37.13 12.91 9.26
CA LEU A 729 -35.99 13.45 8.53
C LEU A 729 -35.56 14.79 9.14
N PHE A 730 -34.34 14.82 9.64
CA PHE A 730 -33.68 16.03 10.16
C PHE A 730 -32.73 16.60 9.11
N LEU A 731 -32.73 17.92 8.94
CA LEU A 731 -31.99 18.61 7.91
C LEU A 731 -30.76 19.31 8.49
N ILE A 732 -29.59 19.01 7.94
CA ILE A 732 -28.30 19.48 8.45
C ILE A 732 -27.53 20.15 7.30
N PRO A 733 -27.94 21.36 6.87
CA PRO A 733 -27.12 22.15 5.96
C PRO A 733 -25.78 22.51 6.62
N ALA A 734 -24.73 22.68 5.82
CA ALA A 734 -23.39 23.01 6.29
C ALA A 734 -23.38 24.20 7.27
N GLY A 735 -22.54 24.12 8.31
CA GLY A 735 -22.51 25.09 9.42
C GLY A 735 -23.55 24.86 10.54
N THR A 736 -24.41 23.84 10.44
CA THR A 736 -25.36 23.49 11.53
C THR A 736 -24.66 22.73 12.65
N ILE A 737 -24.86 23.13 13.91
CA ILE A 737 -24.49 22.32 15.08
C ILE A 737 -25.41 21.11 15.20
N HIS A 738 -24.86 19.91 15.27
CA HIS A 738 -25.67 18.69 15.36
C HIS A 738 -24.94 17.51 16.02
N SER A 739 -25.71 16.49 16.42
CA SER A 739 -25.26 15.15 16.82
C SER A 739 -26.44 14.17 16.82
N ALA A 740 -26.23 12.95 16.32
CA ALA A 740 -27.16 11.84 16.54
C ALA A 740 -27.05 11.35 17.99
N GLY A 741 -28.12 11.45 18.79
CA GLY A 741 -28.11 10.94 20.15
C GLY A 741 -28.10 9.41 20.21
N ALA A 742 -27.81 8.86 21.38
CA ALA A 742 -27.88 7.42 21.64
C ALA A 742 -29.29 6.85 21.35
N GLY A 743 -29.35 5.57 20.96
CA GLY A 743 -30.60 4.87 20.69
C GLY A 743 -31.18 5.06 19.29
N ASN A 744 -30.41 5.59 18.33
CA ASN A 744 -30.82 5.78 16.95
C ASN A 744 -30.10 4.82 15.99
N MET A 745 -30.83 4.32 15.01
CA MET A 745 -30.26 3.80 13.77
C MET A 745 -30.56 4.83 12.68
N VAL A 746 -29.55 5.62 12.32
CA VAL A 746 -29.68 6.72 11.37
C VAL A 746 -29.23 6.25 10.00
N LEU A 747 -30.06 6.44 8.98
CA LEU A 747 -29.60 6.51 7.60
C LEU A 747 -29.18 7.95 7.33
N GLU A 748 -27.88 8.20 7.35
CA GLU A 748 -27.31 9.48 6.94
C GLU A 748 -27.37 9.54 5.40
N ILE A 749 -28.00 10.59 4.88
CA ILE A 749 -28.01 10.91 3.46
C ILE A 749 -27.23 12.21 3.34
N SER A 750 -26.09 12.16 2.65
CA SER A 750 -25.10 13.24 2.70
C SER A 750 -24.41 13.48 1.36
N ALA A 751 -23.73 14.60 1.24
CA ALA A 751 -22.86 14.91 0.11
C ALA A 751 -21.46 14.28 0.28
N THR A 752 -20.79 13.97 -0.83
CA THR A 752 -19.36 13.57 -0.84
C THR A 752 -18.54 14.78 -1.30
N PRO A 753 -17.63 15.40 -0.51
CA PRO A 753 -16.63 14.71 0.30
C PRO A 753 -17.08 14.44 1.74
N TYR A 754 -16.53 13.39 2.35
CA TYR A 754 -16.98 12.84 3.64
C TYR A 754 -16.00 12.98 4.80
N ILE A 755 -14.79 13.46 4.53
CA ILE A 755 -13.73 13.54 5.55
C ILE A 755 -13.87 14.81 6.43
N TYR A 756 -14.65 15.80 6.00
CA TYR A 756 -14.72 17.14 6.58
C TYR A 756 -15.78 17.29 7.68
N THR A 757 -15.44 16.78 8.87
CA THR A 757 -16.27 16.90 10.08
C THR A 757 -15.51 17.61 11.20
N PHE A 758 -16.00 18.78 11.62
CA PHE A 758 -15.43 19.54 12.73
C PHE A 758 -16.09 19.15 14.05
N LYS A 759 -15.48 18.16 14.72
CA LYS A 759 -15.89 17.75 16.07
C LYS A 759 -15.60 18.87 17.07
N LEU A 760 -16.63 19.34 17.77
CA LEU A 760 -16.54 20.41 18.77
C LEU A 760 -16.49 19.83 20.19
N TYR A 761 -17.31 18.82 20.46
CA TYR A 761 -17.36 18.13 21.75
C TYR A 761 -17.66 16.65 21.55
N ASP A 762 -16.94 15.79 22.28
CA ASP A 762 -17.04 14.35 22.11
C ASP A 762 -17.29 13.57 23.40
N TRP A 763 -18.00 14.21 24.34
CA TRP A 763 -18.44 13.58 25.60
C TRP A 763 -17.27 13.06 26.46
N LEU A 764 -16.08 13.63 26.27
CA LEU A 764 -14.81 13.21 26.89
C LEU A 764 -14.46 11.74 26.66
N ARG A 765 -14.95 11.15 25.56
CA ARG A 765 -14.74 9.74 25.24
C ARG A 765 -13.34 9.47 24.74
N ILE A 766 -12.98 8.21 24.89
CA ILE A 766 -11.74 7.63 24.42
C ILE A 766 -12.05 6.73 23.22
N ASP A 767 -11.20 6.77 22.20
CA ASP A 767 -11.28 5.90 21.04
C ASP A 767 -10.88 4.46 21.37
N LEU A 768 -11.01 3.56 20.39
CA LEU A 768 -10.70 2.14 20.55
C LEU A 768 -9.19 1.88 20.80
N ASP A 769 -8.33 2.88 20.55
CA ASP A 769 -6.89 2.83 20.81
C ASP A 769 -6.52 3.44 22.19
N GLY A 770 -7.50 3.85 23.00
CA GLY A 770 -7.25 4.41 24.32
C GLY A 770 -6.87 5.90 24.32
N GLN A 771 -7.10 6.64 23.22
CA GLN A 771 -6.81 8.07 23.10
C GLN A 771 -8.07 8.94 22.93
N PRO A 772 -8.09 10.20 23.40
CA PRO A 772 -9.15 11.14 23.02
C PRO A 772 -9.19 11.35 21.51
N ARG A 773 -10.40 11.45 20.93
CA ARG A 773 -10.53 11.78 19.50
C ARG A 773 -10.15 13.25 19.26
N PRO A 774 -9.52 13.58 18.11
CA PRO A 774 -9.19 14.96 17.78
C PRO A 774 -10.44 15.85 17.68
N LEU A 775 -10.38 17.04 18.29
CA LEU A 775 -11.40 18.08 18.17
C LEU A 775 -10.89 19.23 17.28
N ASN A 776 -11.81 19.90 16.60
CA ASN A 776 -11.56 21.00 15.67
C ASN A 776 -12.37 22.24 16.11
N ILE A 777 -12.22 22.64 17.38
CA ILE A 777 -13.06 23.68 18.00
C ILE A 777 -13.04 24.99 17.19
N ASP A 778 -11.85 25.53 16.89
CA ASP A 778 -11.75 26.83 16.22
C ASP A 778 -12.29 26.79 14.77
N ARG A 779 -12.08 25.69 14.04
CA ARG A 779 -12.64 25.52 12.68
C ARG A 779 -14.16 25.36 12.72
N GLY A 780 -14.67 24.63 13.70
CA GLY A 780 -16.10 24.51 13.94
C GLY A 780 -16.70 25.88 14.22
N LEU A 781 -16.14 26.65 15.15
CA LEU A 781 -16.58 28.02 15.47
C LEU A 781 -16.55 28.96 14.27
N ALA A 782 -15.57 28.84 13.37
CA ALA A 782 -15.51 29.64 12.13
C ALA A 782 -16.63 29.30 11.12
N ASN A 783 -17.27 28.14 11.26
CA ASN A 783 -18.27 27.63 10.32
C ASN A 783 -19.69 27.60 10.88
N LEU A 784 -19.85 27.61 12.21
CA LEU A 784 -21.14 27.57 12.86
C LEU A 784 -22.03 28.75 12.45
N ASP A 785 -23.28 28.43 12.11
CA ASP A 785 -24.34 29.40 11.91
C ASP A 785 -25.20 29.51 13.17
N PHE A 786 -24.87 30.49 14.01
CA PHE A 786 -25.62 30.79 15.24
C PHE A 786 -27.02 31.38 14.95
N GLY A 787 -27.35 31.73 13.71
CA GLY A 787 -28.70 32.11 13.32
C GLY A 787 -29.69 30.94 13.33
N ARG A 788 -29.21 29.70 13.31
CA ARG A 788 -30.00 28.46 13.42
C ARG A 788 -30.35 28.16 14.87
N GLN A 789 -31.12 29.05 15.47
CA GLN A 789 -31.47 29.05 16.89
C GLN A 789 -32.97 29.22 17.14
N GLY A 790 -33.44 28.78 18.32
CA GLY A 790 -34.84 28.91 18.73
C GLY A 790 -35.81 28.32 17.71
N ASP A 791 -36.89 29.05 17.40
CA ASP A 791 -37.94 28.60 16.48
C ASP A 791 -37.46 28.40 15.04
N VAL A 792 -36.35 29.02 14.63
CA VAL A 792 -35.77 28.84 13.29
C VAL A 792 -35.44 27.37 13.06
N VAL A 793 -34.99 26.65 14.10
CA VAL A 793 -34.65 25.23 14.04
C VAL A 793 -35.89 24.42 13.62
N ALA A 794 -36.99 24.50 14.38
CA ALA A 794 -38.24 23.79 14.08
C ALA A 794 -38.89 24.19 12.73
N GLN A 795 -38.59 25.39 12.24
CA GLN A 795 -39.14 25.90 10.98
C GLN A 795 -38.33 25.52 9.75
N SER A 796 -37.01 25.35 9.88
CA SER A 796 -36.10 25.18 8.73
C SER A 796 -35.29 23.87 8.75
N LEU A 797 -35.10 23.24 9.91
CA LEU A 797 -34.21 22.09 10.08
C LEU A 797 -34.94 20.77 10.34
N LEU A 798 -36.27 20.80 10.51
CA LEU A 798 -37.11 19.61 10.63
C LEU A 798 -37.96 19.49 9.37
N ALA A 799 -37.81 18.39 8.62
CA ALA A 799 -38.57 18.19 7.40
C ALA A 799 -40.07 18.04 7.72
N ARG A 800 -40.93 18.61 6.88
CA ARG A 800 -42.38 18.50 6.99
C ARG A 800 -42.90 17.65 5.83
N PRO A 801 -43.21 16.36 6.06
CA PRO A 801 -43.64 15.47 4.98
C PRO A 801 -44.92 15.95 4.30
N VAL A 802 -44.93 15.95 2.96
CA VAL A 802 -46.11 16.30 2.16
C VAL A 802 -46.39 15.19 1.16
N VAL A 803 -47.63 14.70 1.11
CA VAL A 803 -48.04 13.75 0.07
C VAL A 803 -48.20 14.53 -1.25
N ILE A 804 -47.36 14.22 -2.24
CA ILE A 804 -47.36 14.88 -3.55
C ILE A 804 -48.02 14.02 -4.64
N HIS A 805 -48.20 12.73 -4.37
CA HIS A 805 -48.92 11.79 -5.22
C HIS A 805 -49.59 10.73 -4.35
N ASP A 806 -50.85 10.40 -4.65
CA ASP A 806 -51.65 9.40 -3.93
C ASP A 806 -52.65 8.78 -4.91
N ASP A 807 -52.42 7.53 -5.30
CA ASP A 807 -53.31 6.77 -6.19
C ASP A 807 -53.38 5.29 -5.81
N SER A 808 -53.99 4.47 -6.67
CA SER A 808 -54.13 3.03 -6.42
C SER A 808 -52.80 2.26 -6.39
N ALA A 809 -51.71 2.82 -6.93
CA ALA A 809 -50.38 2.20 -6.88
C ALA A 809 -49.63 2.54 -5.58
N GLY A 810 -49.99 3.64 -4.91
CA GLY A 810 -49.46 4.02 -3.61
C GLY A 810 -49.26 5.53 -3.47
N ARG A 811 -48.40 5.91 -2.53
CA ARG A 811 -48.13 7.31 -2.17
C ARG A 811 -46.68 7.68 -2.39
N VAL A 812 -46.46 8.89 -2.89
CA VAL A 812 -45.15 9.55 -2.88
C VAL A 812 -45.22 10.69 -1.88
N VAL A 813 -44.42 10.57 -0.83
CA VAL A 813 -44.28 11.58 0.22
C VAL A 813 -43.00 12.36 -0.05
N HIS A 814 -43.12 13.65 -0.33
CA HIS A 814 -41.99 14.57 -0.38
C HIS A 814 -41.51 14.86 1.04
N LEU A 815 -40.24 14.59 1.30
CA LEU A 815 -39.54 14.98 2.52
C LEU A 815 -38.64 16.17 2.14
N PRO A 816 -39.18 17.40 2.13
CA PRO A 816 -38.47 18.54 1.57
C PRO A 816 -37.16 18.78 2.32
N THR A 817 -36.08 18.80 1.56
CA THR A 817 -34.72 19.11 2.03
C THR A 817 -34.50 20.62 2.17
N HIS A 818 -33.42 21.02 2.85
CA HIS A 818 -33.08 22.44 3.03
C HIS A 818 -32.79 23.10 1.66
N PRO A 819 -33.09 24.40 1.46
CA PRO A 819 -32.76 25.10 0.20
C PRO A 819 -31.27 25.09 -0.18
N GLU A 820 -30.38 25.01 0.80
CA GLU A 820 -28.93 24.90 0.59
C GLU A 820 -28.51 23.50 0.12
N HIS A 821 -29.29 22.46 0.41
CA HIS A 821 -28.99 21.09 -0.04
C HIS A 821 -29.17 20.98 -1.55
N PHE A 822 -28.20 20.37 -2.23
CA PHE A 822 -28.31 20.15 -3.68
C PHE A 822 -29.13 18.92 -4.09
N TYR A 823 -29.45 18.04 -3.14
CA TYR A 823 -30.27 16.85 -3.37
C TYR A 823 -31.62 17.02 -2.69
N ASP A 824 -32.60 16.22 -3.09
CA ASP A 824 -33.93 16.14 -2.49
C ASP A 824 -34.32 14.72 -2.15
N VAL A 825 -35.30 14.55 -1.25
CA VAL A 825 -35.66 13.24 -0.70
C VAL A 825 -37.16 12.99 -0.81
N HIS A 826 -37.53 11.87 -1.43
CA HIS A 826 -38.89 11.35 -1.44
C HIS A 826 -38.95 10.02 -0.69
N ARG A 827 -40.11 9.71 -0.09
CA ARG A 827 -40.44 8.39 0.45
C ARG A 827 -41.59 7.79 -0.36
N LEU A 828 -41.33 6.63 -0.95
CA LEU A 828 -42.31 5.85 -1.69
C LEU A 828 -42.99 4.88 -0.72
N GLU A 829 -44.32 4.87 -0.68
CA GLU A 829 -45.11 3.98 0.18
C GLU A 829 -46.14 3.21 -0.66
N PHE A 830 -46.08 1.87 -0.62
CA PHE A 830 -46.98 1.03 -1.41
C PHE A 830 -47.15 -0.37 -0.82
N ASP A 831 -48.24 -1.05 -1.19
CA ASP A 831 -48.55 -2.41 -0.74
C ASP A 831 -48.14 -3.46 -1.76
N GLU A 832 -48.38 -3.24 -3.05
CA GLU A 832 -48.11 -4.21 -4.12
C GLU A 832 -46.94 -3.78 -5.03
N ALA A 833 -47.10 -2.66 -5.76
CA ALA A 833 -46.07 -2.20 -6.68
C ALA A 833 -46.23 -0.74 -7.08
N MET A 834 -45.11 -0.11 -7.45
CA MET A 834 -45.05 1.27 -7.95
C MET A 834 -44.08 1.39 -9.12
N THR A 835 -44.44 2.15 -10.15
CA THR A 835 -43.55 2.46 -11.28
C THR A 835 -43.08 3.90 -11.19
N ILE A 836 -41.77 4.11 -11.28
CA ILE A 836 -41.11 5.40 -11.13
C ILE A 836 -40.35 5.75 -12.41
N ARG A 837 -40.38 7.03 -12.78
CA ARG A 837 -39.53 7.61 -13.82
C ARG A 837 -38.30 8.22 -13.16
N THR A 838 -37.13 8.04 -13.78
CA THR A 838 -35.88 8.71 -13.33
C THR A 838 -35.79 10.14 -13.82
N ASP A 839 -36.51 10.47 -14.89
CA ASP A 839 -36.50 11.78 -15.53
C ASP A 839 -35.07 12.29 -15.82
N GLY A 840 -34.18 11.36 -16.20
CA GLY A 840 -32.80 11.66 -16.56
C GLY A 840 -31.87 11.92 -15.36
N GLN A 841 -32.28 11.57 -14.14
CA GLN A 841 -31.50 11.74 -12.92
C GLN A 841 -31.14 10.39 -12.30
N CYS A 842 -29.98 10.33 -11.65
CA CYS A 842 -29.62 9.21 -10.78
C CYS A 842 -30.52 9.20 -9.55
N HIS A 843 -31.04 8.03 -9.18
CA HIS A 843 -31.72 7.84 -7.90
C HIS A 843 -30.88 6.93 -7.00
N VAL A 844 -30.68 7.36 -5.75
CA VAL A 844 -30.16 6.51 -4.68
C VAL A 844 -31.33 6.12 -3.79
N LEU A 845 -31.52 4.84 -3.54
CA LEU A 845 -32.66 4.33 -2.79
C LEU A 845 -32.24 3.44 -1.62
N SER A 846 -33.05 3.42 -0.57
CA SER A 846 -32.89 2.47 0.54
C SER A 846 -34.25 1.91 0.96
N LEU A 847 -34.35 0.59 1.15
CA LEU A 847 -35.55 -0.06 1.65
C LEU A 847 -35.61 0.10 3.18
N VAL A 848 -36.46 1.00 3.65
CA VAL A 848 -36.51 1.45 5.05
C VAL A 848 -37.73 0.96 5.83
N ALA A 849 -38.66 0.25 5.19
CA ALA A 849 -39.70 -0.55 5.84
C ALA A 849 -40.21 -1.64 4.90
N GLY A 850 -40.70 -2.75 5.46
CA GLY A 850 -41.06 -3.95 4.71
C GLY A 850 -39.90 -4.94 4.65
N GLN A 851 -40.10 -6.09 3.99
CA GLN A 851 -39.14 -7.20 4.02
C GLN A 851 -38.19 -7.15 2.83
N SER A 852 -38.73 -7.12 1.62
CA SER A 852 -37.96 -7.08 0.38
C SER A 852 -38.76 -6.49 -0.78
N VAL A 853 -38.03 -5.92 -1.74
CA VAL A 853 -38.57 -5.32 -2.96
C VAL A 853 -37.85 -5.86 -4.18
N ALA A 854 -38.60 -6.30 -5.20
CA ALA A 854 -38.05 -6.55 -6.52
C ALA A 854 -38.00 -5.25 -7.31
N VAL A 855 -36.87 -4.97 -7.96
CA VAL A 855 -36.70 -3.84 -8.87
C VAL A 855 -36.52 -4.38 -10.27
N GLU A 856 -37.45 -4.01 -11.16
CA GLU A 856 -37.45 -4.39 -12.57
C GLU A 856 -37.10 -3.16 -13.42
N THR A 857 -36.09 -3.33 -14.27
CA THR A 857 -35.63 -2.36 -15.27
C THR A 857 -35.53 -3.06 -16.62
N ASP A 858 -35.37 -2.30 -17.70
CA ASP A 858 -35.12 -2.88 -19.02
C ASP A 858 -33.80 -3.69 -19.08
N GLY A 859 -32.84 -3.38 -18.19
CA GLY A 859 -31.55 -4.07 -18.11
C GLY A 859 -31.52 -5.27 -17.19
N GLY A 860 -32.55 -5.51 -16.38
CA GLY A 860 -32.56 -6.64 -15.44
C GLY A 860 -33.52 -6.49 -14.26
N ARG A 861 -33.58 -7.56 -13.45
CA ARG A 861 -34.38 -7.65 -12.23
C ARG A 861 -33.48 -7.97 -11.04
N SER A 862 -33.53 -7.15 -9.99
CA SER A 862 -32.80 -7.34 -8.74
C SER A 862 -33.76 -7.40 -7.56
N ILE A 863 -33.36 -8.04 -6.46
CA ILE A 863 -34.13 -8.06 -5.21
C ILE A 863 -33.30 -7.36 -4.15
N PHE A 864 -33.93 -6.43 -3.41
CA PHE A 864 -33.32 -5.73 -2.31
C PHE A 864 -34.07 -6.00 -1.01
N GLN A 865 -33.32 -6.21 0.06
CA GLN A 865 -33.78 -6.56 1.38
C GLN A 865 -33.87 -5.32 2.27
N TYR A 866 -34.57 -5.44 3.39
CA TYR A 866 -34.65 -4.36 4.37
C TYR A 866 -33.26 -3.87 4.78
N ALA A 867 -33.13 -2.54 4.90
CA ALA A 867 -31.89 -1.80 5.14
C ALA A 867 -30.87 -1.83 3.99
N GLU A 868 -31.16 -2.39 2.82
CA GLU A 868 -30.25 -2.31 1.68
C GLU A 868 -30.41 -1.01 0.90
N THR A 869 -29.27 -0.35 0.64
CA THR A 869 -29.17 0.80 -0.27
C THR A 869 -28.75 0.36 -1.66
N PHE A 870 -29.41 0.87 -2.71
CA PHE A 870 -29.14 0.58 -4.11
C PHE A 870 -29.29 1.83 -4.99
N VAL A 871 -28.72 1.77 -6.19
CA VAL A 871 -28.69 2.88 -7.16
C VAL A 871 -29.47 2.51 -8.40
N ILE A 872 -30.25 3.47 -8.92
CA ILE A 872 -30.82 3.44 -10.27
C ILE A 872 -30.11 4.51 -11.10
N PRO A 873 -29.28 4.11 -12.08
CA PRO A 873 -28.65 5.02 -13.02
C PRO A 873 -29.65 5.91 -13.76
N ALA A 874 -29.25 7.13 -14.12
CA ALA A 874 -30.02 8.03 -14.98
C ALA A 874 -30.33 7.42 -16.36
N ALA A 875 -29.48 6.52 -16.87
CA ALA A 875 -29.68 5.81 -18.12
C ALA A 875 -30.87 4.82 -18.10
N VAL A 876 -31.38 4.46 -16.91
CA VAL A 876 -32.63 3.70 -16.76
C VAL A 876 -33.80 4.69 -16.78
N PRO A 877 -34.65 4.75 -17.82
CA PRO A 877 -35.70 5.79 -17.88
C PRO A 877 -36.82 5.57 -16.87
N THR A 878 -37.15 4.31 -16.62
CA THR A 878 -38.22 3.87 -15.72
C THR A 878 -37.85 2.57 -15.03
N TYR A 879 -38.33 2.39 -13.81
CA TYR A 879 -38.19 1.14 -13.06
C TYR A 879 -39.47 0.83 -12.28
N ARG A 880 -39.72 -0.45 -12.05
CA ARG A 880 -40.87 -0.93 -11.28
C ARG A 880 -40.39 -1.58 -9.98
N LEU A 881 -40.93 -1.11 -8.87
CA LEU A 881 -40.75 -1.67 -7.54
C LEU A 881 -41.93 -2.60 -7.25
N THR A 882 -41.68 -3.83 -6.81
CA THR A 882 -42.72 -4.79 -6.39
C THR A 882 -42.43 -5.28 -4.99
N ASN A 883 -43.38 -5.13 -4.07
CA ASN A 883 -43.30 -5.69 -2.74
C ASN A 883 -43.36 -7.22 -2.82
N LEU A 884 -42.37 -7.90 -2.22
CA LEU A 884 -42.35 -9.36 -2.14
C LEU A 884 -42.79 -9.86 -0.75
N GLY A 885 -42.96 -8.97 0.22
CA GLY A 885 -43.41 -9.26 1.57
C GLY A 885 -44.91 -9.07 1.77
N SER A 886 -45.37 -9.25 3.00
CA SER A 886 -46.77 -9.09 3.39
C SER A 886 -47.10 -7.75 4.07
N ALA A 887 -46.07 -7.01 4.50
CA ALA A 887 -46.21 -5.70 5.12
C ALA A 887 -46.04 -4.58 4.08
N PRO A 888 -46.69 -3.42 4.27
CA PRO A 888 -46.46 -2.24 3.42
C PRO A 888 -44.98 -1.85 3.40
N VAL A 889 -44.47 -1.50 2.23
CA VAL A 889 -43.07 -1.12 2.05
C VAL A 889 -42.91 0.40 2.06
N LYS A 890 -41.76 0.86 2.57
CA LYS A 890 -41.30 2.24 2.44
C LYS A 890 -39.91 2.26 1.85
N VAL A 891 -39.71 3.03 0.79
CA VAL A 891 -38.41 3.18 0.12
C VAL A 891 -38.04 4.66 0.12
N ILE A 892 -36.88 5.00 0.67
CA ILE A 892 -36.31 6.34 0.54
C ILE A 892 -35.68 6.46 -0.83
N LYS A 893 -35.87 7.61 -1.48
CA LYS A 893 -35.35 7.95 -2.80
C LYS A 893 -34.72 9.34 -2.74
N ALA A 894 -33.40 9.41 -2.82
CA ALA A 894 -32.64 10.65 -2.94
C ALA A 894 -32.17 10.86 -4.39
N PHE A 895 -32.17 12.11 -4.84
CA PHE A 895 -31.74 12.49 -6.19
C PHE A 895 -31.25 13.94 -6.21
N VAL A 896 -30.41 14.28 -7.20
CA VAL A 896 -29.90 15.65 -7.35
C VAL A 896 -31.02 16.57 -7.85
N LYS A 897 -31.17 17.74 -7.24
CA LYS A 897 -32.13 18.76 -7.69
C LYS A 897 -31.74 19.25 -9.08
N PRO A 898 -32.70 19.46 -10.00
CA PRO A 898 -32.42 20.09 -11.29
C PRO A 898 -31.72 21.43 -11.10
N ILE A 899 -30.71 21.73 -11.94
CA ILE A 899 -30.05 23.03 -11.91
C ILE A 899 -31.09 24.07 -12.33
N LEU A 900 -31.54 24.90 -11.39
CA LEU A 900 -32.33 26.08 -11.70
C LEU A 900 -31.44 27.05 -12.47
N VAL A 901 -31.46 26.99 -13.80
CA VAL A 901 -30.95 28.10 -14.62
C VAL A 901 -31.78 29.31 -14.23
N PRO A 902 -31.20 30.41 -13.72
CA PRO A 902 -31.95 31.63 -13.49
C PRO A 902 -32.63 31.98 -14.81
N ASN A 903 -33.96 32.11 -14.80
CA ASN A 903 -34.69 32.58 -15.98
C ASN A 903 -34.05 33.91 -16.41
N PRO A 904 -33.69 34.06 -17.71
CA PRO A 904 -32.95 35.23 -18.19
C PRO A 904 -33.69 36.56 -17.98
#